data_AF-A0AAW7GW00-F1
#
_entry.id   AF-A0AAW7GW00-F1
#
_cell.length_a   1.000
_cell.length_b   1.000
_cell.length_c   1.000
_cell.angle_alpha   90.00
_cell.angle_beta   90.00
_cell.angle_gamma   90.00
#
_symmetry.space_group_name_H-M   'P 1'
#
loop_
_entity.id
_entity.type
_entity.pdbx_description
1 polymer ?
#
loop_
_entity_poly.entity_id
_entity_poly.type
_entity_poly.pdbx_seq_one_letter_code
_entity_poly.pdbx_strand_id
1 'polypeptide(L)'
;MNFLQMRNAKSLYPICFFLALILLFLAPLYSSLSLGNVIYSLILSVSGAVSFFFITKDKKAISIWVIAPLVAALFFTFSVPLVQNDFPVVSITATGQKNPESISSEVFVQFVTNPKSHISVSYPGWEKRPGVYVSYQNQPNTITFSGQWSNDSHLSLTSHAYSGIAKLKIGNDEREIDLYSSNAHTINIPLPDGAVSWKSWLQRISIFISLSLLFFALTTPGSGRQSEIAKLLALCLVVTGASLWYVKDISYTGDLELVVLSGNGSPSKMSFDAGYGFTKALTFPVKTGSVHTENYPNSSSSEWHLEVSDGSFSRVLLDGEAIQTEQVCDFSKESKGCVYQIFGDNPHIWLTDGHIKYQLVNVERNKNTDKYFVYISKNKDVLTVTSSRAVIYSAAWERYSQWVNSVSVTDKNNSEFSTLIRISALKPGVYKALSVNEKGEGVKLTSFNYPDFGSFTAMKVAFVLVCISFVLLTYFLFAIMRCLISSAINAQSKKIWIVCFGIFGWLLIAMVIGWPAVLGWDGFSPYIQAQGGQITLWYGIGYPLIVGGFLLSNMPQVITVWSFLATSVVLLGSCSLFFRYYQGKLAWWGVIWAIVYIPLTVIMLGMLTHLRDAFNGLTLALFMLGSFCLAIYWRKLNLNAKLFFTVTLFVLGIALALLRIDNVPSLIFIAIGLSLLTFKPSVKLFSVLLLIAMSWGAINKVVEPLVYPDRHRAEEEKRLYASTAVMNPLTGMLVYGKDKLDPQLYKDIYVSLNKIMDVEYALKNWSPYNVVYWHQTASERPLPTSEVSKQLTKLYFISAIKEPVLFLHLRLSSFTAILGKDIFPLPPIASPQFNILPGLSDHLLSTTNPWKQTVELMGFGPHPHLSANLMKSLMKWSDYISSNYLQILMCFMAIVFFKRAPFAAVIACAELIRATVFLFFAPASVFLYLYELQLIGFMLPMLILIESKVRKYKGVGNDC
;
A
#
# COMPACT_ATOMS: atom_id res chain seq x y z
N MET A 1 -26.80 -52.39 12.63
CA MET A 1 -27.05 -50.95 12.86
C MET A 1 -26.32 -50.54 14.15
N ASN A 2 -25.63 -49.40 14.18
CA ASN A 2 -24.98 -48.77 15.35
C ASN A 2 -23.61 -49.29 15.87
N PHE A 3 -22.57 -49.26 15.03
CA PHE A 3 -21.19 -49.02 15.51
C PHE A 3 -20.32 -48.15 14.57
N LEU A 4 -20.80 -47.88 13.34
CA LEU A 4 -20.12 -47.05 12.33
C LEU A 4 -20.49 -45.55 12.38
N GLN A 5 -21.59 -45.16 13.04
CA GLN A 5 -22.00 -43.74 13.12
C GLN A 5 -21.28 -42.94 14.22
N MET A 6 -20.78 -43.57 15.30
CA MET A 6 -20.11 -42.83 16.39
C MET A 6 -18.64 -42.46 16.09
N ARG A 7 -17.99 -43.06 15.09
CA ARG A 7 -16.61 -42.69 14.70
C ARG A 7 -16.55 -41.36 13.94
N ASN A 8 -17.61 -41.01 13.20
CA ASN A 8 -17.67 -39.75 12.46
C ASN A 8 -18.00 -38.55 13.35
N ALA A 9 -18.87 -38.71 14.36
CA ALA A 9 -19.26 -37.63 15.27
C ALA A 9 -18.07 -37.08 16.09
N LYS A 10 -17.17 -37.95 16.59
CA LYS A 10 -15.95 -37.52 17.32
C LYS A 10 -14.94 -36.79 16.42
N SER A 11 -14.99 -36.98 15.10
CA SER A 11 -14.12 -36.28 14.14
C SER A 11 -14.63 -34.89 13.74
N LEU A 12 -15.91 -34.58 14.02
CA LEU A 12 -16.57 -33.33 13.66
C LEU A 12 -16.40 -32.24 14.73
N TYR A 13 -16.24 -32.57 16.01
CA TYR A 13 -16.06 -31.55 17.05
C TYR A 13 -14.84 -30.63 16.88
N PRO A 14 -13.64 -31.09 16.48
CA PRO A 14 -12.50 -30.21 16.21
C PRO A 14 -12.77 -29.27 15.02
N ILE A 15 -13.52 -29.77 14.04
CA ILE A 15 -13.90 -29.05 12.83
C ILE A 15 -14.95 -27.98 13.14
N CYS A 16 -15.98 -28.32 13.91
CA CYS A 16 -17.01 -27.39 14.36
C CYS A 16 -16.46 -26.36 15.35
N PHE A 17 -15.54 -26.76 16.23
CA PHE A 17 -14.80 -25.84 17.09
C PHE A 17 -13.93 -24.87 16.28
N PHE A 18 -13.30 -25.33 15.21
CA PHE A 18 -12.49 -24.51 14.31
C PHE A 18 -13.34 -23.54 13.47
N LEU A 19 -14.49 -23.98 12.97
CA LEU A 19 -15.50 -23.13 12.32
C LEU A 19 -16.02 -22.08 13.30
N ALA A 20 -16.31 -22.46 14.54
CA ALA A 20 -16.70 -21.53 15.58
C ALA A 20 -15.57 -20.54 15.91
N LEU A 21 -14.30 -20.98 15.96
CA LEU A 21 -13.15 -20.08 16.15
C LEU A 21 -13.00 -19.11 14.97
N ILE A 22 -13.08 -19.58 13.72
CA ILE A 22 -13.02 -18.71 12.52
C ILE A 22 -14.16 -17.71 12.51
N LEU A 23 -15.38 -18.14 12.83
CA LEU A 23 -16.54 -17.25 12.93
C LEU A 23 -16.39 -16.25 14.09
N LEU A 24 -15.81 -16.67 15.22
CA LEU A 24 -15.41 -15.79 16.33
C LEU A 24 -14.27 -14.83 15.94
N PHE A 25 -13.35 -15.23 15.05
CA PHE A 25 -12.28 -14.38 14.51
C PHE A 25 -12.81 -13.34 13.50
N LEU A 26 -13.87 -13.67 12.78
CA LEU A 26 -14.52 -12.76 11.84
C LEU A 26 -15.52 -11.83 12.56
N ALA A 27 -16.04 -12.20 13.74
CA ALA A 27 -17.00 -11.42 14.53
C ALA A 27 -16.58 -9.94 14.76
N PRO A 28 -15.31 -9.61 15.08
CA PRO A 28 -14.86 -8.21 15.21
C PRO A 28 -14.79 -7.44 13.89
N LEU A 29 -14.74 -8.12 12.73
CA LEU A 29 -14.82 -7.46 11.41
C LEU A 29 -16.28 -7.05 11.12
N TYR A 30 -17.25 -7.84 11.57
CA TYR A 30 -18.69 -7.58 11.40
C TYR A 30 -19.21 -6.38 12.20
N SER A 31 -18.52 -5.92 13.25
CA SER A 31 -18.92 -4.72 14.01
C SER A 31 -18.49 -3.40 13.37
N SER A 32 -17.77 -3.41 12.25
CA SER A 32 -17.15 -2.23 11.60
C SER A 32 -17.71 -1.91 10.21
N LEU A 33 -18.94 -2.32 9.90
CA LEU A 33 -19.40 -2.51 8.52
C LEU A 33 -19.62 -1.23 7.69
N SER A 34 -18.75 -1.03 6.69
CA SER A 34 -19.08 -0.42 5.39
C SER A 34 -19.41 -1.51 4.36
N LEU A 35 -20.04 -1.17 3.22
CA LEU A 35 -20.40 -2.13 2.15
C LEU A 35 -19.19 -2.94 1.63
N GLY A 36 -18.00 -2.32 1.59
CA GLY A 36 -16.75 -3.00 1.21
C GLY A 36 -16.32 -4.07 2.22
N ASN A 37 -16.54 -3.83 3.52
CA ASN A 37 -16.24 -4.77 4.61
C ASN A 37 -17.15 -6.01 4.55
N VAL A 38 -18.40 -5.84 4.11
CA VAL A 38 -19.32 -6.97 3.84
C VAL A 38 -18.77 -7.85 2.73
N ILE A 39 -18.31 -7.26 1.62
CA ILE A 39 -17.80 -8.00 0.46
C ILE A 39 -16.52 -8.76 0.82
N TYR A 40 -15.57 -8.13 1.52
CA TYR A 40 -14.32 -8.79 1.92
C TYR A 40 -14.56 -9.92 2.94
N SER A 41 -15.45 -9.71 3.92
CA SER A 41 -15.87 -10.75 4.87
C SER A 41 -16.61 -11.90 4.16
N LEU A 42 -17.41 -11.59 3.14
CA LEU A 42 -18.06 -12.58 2.30
C LEU A 42 -17.01 -13.38 1.51
N ILE A 43 -16.00 -12.74 0.91
CA ILE A 43 -14.92 -13.42 0.18
C ILE A 43 -14.13 -14.34 1.10
N LEU A 44 -13.77 -13.91 2.31
CA LEU A 44 -13.05 -14.73 3.29
C LEU A 44 -13.93 -15.87 3.85
N SER A 45 -15.19 -15.59 4.15
CA SER A 45 -16.16 -16.58 4.65
C SER A 45 -16.49 -17.62 3.58
N VAL A 46 -16.66 -17.19 2.32
CA VAL A 46 -16.82 -18.07 1.17
C VAL A 46 -15.54 -18.85 0.95
N SER A 47 -14.35 -18.24 0.96
CA SER A 47 -13.07 -18.96 0.81
C SER A 47 -12.86 -20.00 1.91
N GLY A 48 -13.23 -19.70 3.15
CA GLY A 48 -13.18 -20.62 4.29
C GLY A 48 -14.21 -21.74 4.20
N ALA A 49 -15.48 -21.41 3.89
CA ALA A 49 -16.56 -22.38 3.71
C ALA A 49 -16.34 -23.28 2.51
N VAL A 50 -15.81 -22.73 1.42
CA VAL A 50 -15.45 -23.44 0.19
C VAL A 50 -14.23 -24.33 0.45
N SER A 51 -13.17 -23.84 1.10
CA SER A 51 -12.04 -24.68 1.57
C SER A 51 -12.52 -25.84 2.46
N PHE A 52 -13.48 -25.58 3.34
CA PHE A 52 -14.07 -26.59 4.22
C PHE A 52 -14.90 -27.64 3.45
N PHE A 53 -15.72 -27.19 2.51
CA PHE A 53 -16.55 -28.03 1.64
C PHE A 53 -15.70 -28.90 0.70
N PHE A 54 -14.55 -28.38 0.25
CA PHE A 54 -13.62 -29.05 -0.64
C PHE A 54 -12.90 -30.25 -0.04
N ILE A 55 -12.74 -30.27 1.28
CA ILE A 55 -12.02 -31.33 1.99
C ILE A 55 -12.96 -32.46 2.47
N THR A 56 -14.28 -32.23 2.45
CA THR A 56 -15.27 -33.11 3.09
C THR A 56 -16.11 -33.95 2.14
N LYS A 57 -16.06 -33.76 0.81
CA LYS A 57 -16.91 -34.51 -0.12
C LYS A 57 -16.17 -35.21 -1.26
N ASP A 58 -16.52 -36.49 -1.43
CA ASP A 58 -16.28 -37.26 -2.63
C ASP A 58 -17.63 -37.80 -3.17
N LYS A 59 -17.76 -37.77 -4.51
CA LYS A 59 -18.79 -38.38 -5.38
C LYS A 59 -20.15 -37.66 -5.62
N LYS A 60 -20.41 -37.42 -6.93
CA LYS A 60 -21.70 -37.40 -7.67
C LYS A 60 -22.64 -36.17 -7.69
N ALA A 61 -22.21 -34.97 -7.29
CA ALA A 61 -22.86 -33.72 -7.76
C ALA A 61 -21.99 -33.10 -8.85
N ILE A 62 -22.55 -32.27 -9.76
CA ILE A 62 -21.75 -31.42 -10.66
C ILE A 62 -20.66 -30.81 -9.80
N SER A 63 -19.42 -31.21 -10.08
CA SER A 63 -18.34 -30.95 -9.15
C SER A 63 -18.15 -29.45 -9.12
N ILE A 64 -18.17 -28.83 -7.95
CA ILE A 64 -17.87 -27.41 -7.77
C ILE A 64 -16.51 -27.04 -8.40
N TRP A 65 -15.65 -28.03 -8.68
CA TRP A 65 -14.41 -27.96 -9.45
C TRP A 65 -14.56 -27.69 -10.96
N VAL A 66 -15.73 -27.96 -11.52
CA VAL A 66 -16.12 -27.55 -12.88
C VAL A 66 -16.57 -26.08 -12.88
N ILE A 67 -17.13 -25.62 -11.76
CA ILE A 67 -17.68 -24.26 -11.60
C ILE A 67 -16.60 -23.25 -11.20
N ALA A 68 -15.62 -23.63 -10.38
CA ALA A 68 -14.57 -22.72 -9.91
C ALA A 68 -13.72 -22.09 -11.05
N PRO A 69 -13.29 -22.83 -12.09
CA PRO A 69 -12.62 -22.25 -13.26
C PRO A 69 -13.49 -21.24 -14.01
N LEU A 70 -14.79 -21.52 -14.15
CA LEU A 70 -15.76 -20.61 -14.78
C LEU A 70 -15.92 -19.33 -13.95
N VAL A 71 -16.05 -19.45 -12.62
CA VAL A 71 -16.17 -18.30 -11.71
C VAL A 71 -14.89 -17.47 -11.73
N ALA A 72 -13.71 -18.10 -11.72
CA ALA A 72 -12.44 -17.39 -11.85
C ALA A 72 -12.38 -16.64 -13.18
N ALA A 73 -12.62 -17.33 -14.30
CA ALA A 73 -12.63 -16.72 -15.63
C ALA A 73 -13.64 -15.57 -15.74
N LEU A 74 -14.80 -15.67 -15.08
CA LEU A 74 -15.81 -14.63 -15.02
C LEU A 74 -15.26 -13.35 -14.37
N PHE A 75 -14.64 -13.47 -13.19
CA PHE A 75 -14.02 -12.33 -12.52
C PHE A 75 -12.91 -11.69 -13.35
N PHE A 76 -12.02 -12.49 -13.94
CA PHE A 76 -10.99 -11.98 -14.85
C PHE A 76 -11.58 -11.26 -16.06
N THR A 77 -12.68 -11.77 -16.61
CA THR A 77 -13.36 -11.14 -17.76
C THR A 77 -14.03 -9.82 -17.36
N PHE A 78 -14.60 -9.74 -16.16
CA PHE A 78 -15.18 -8.49 -15.64
C PHE A 78 -14.13 -7.43 -15.32
N SER A 79 -12.90 -7.83 -15.05
CA SER A 79 -11.76 -6.91 -14.89
C SER A 79 -11.29 -6.28 -16.20
N VAL A 80 -11.68 -6.83 -17.37
CA VAL A 80 -11.36 -6.25 -18.69
C VAL A 80 -12.42 -5.21 -19.07
N PRO A 81 -12.11 -3.91 -19.25
CA PRO A 81 -13.10 -2.89 -19.59
C PRO A 81 -13.80 -3.18 -20.92
N LEU A 82 -15.10 -2.85 -21.02
CA LEU A 82 -15.85 -2.90 -22.28
C LEU A 82 -15.54 -1.67 -23.11
N VAL A 83 -15.32 -1.88 -24.41
CA VAL A 83 -15.29 -0.78 -25.37
C VAL A 83 -16.74 -0.50 -25.80
N GLN A 84 -17.22 0.69 -25.49
CA GLN A 84 -18.50 1.19 -25.99
C GLN A 84 -18.29 1.75 -27.40
N ASN A 85 -19.14 1.35 -28.35
CA ASN A 85 -19.16 1.89 -29.72
C ASN A 85 -20.58 2.40 -30.02
N ASP A 86 -20.83 2.93 -31.22
CA ASP A 86 -22.18 3.20 -31.71
C ASP A 86 -23.04 4.09 -30.77
N PHE A 87 -22.44 5.17 -30.28
CA PHE A 87 -23.16 6.23 -29.59
C PHE A 87 -24.23 6.81 -30.52
N PRO A 88 -25.48 7.01 -30.05
CA PRO A 88 -26.57 7.46 -30.90
C PRO A 88 -26.26 8.85 -31.46
N VAL A 89 -26.68 9.15 -32.68
CA VAL A 89 -26.53 10.52 -33.17
C VAL A 89 -27.56 11.41 -32.45
N VAL A 90 -27.09 12.52 -31.89
CA VAL A 90 -27.92 13.52 -31.21
C VAL A 90 -28.08 14.69 -32.15
N SER A 91 -29.32 15.02 -32.49
CA SER A 91 -29.63 16.14 -33.38
C SER A 91 -30.64 17.08 -32.75
N ILE A 92 -30.41 18.37 -32.92
CA ILE A 92 -31.32 19.43 -32.44
C ILE A 92 -31.62 20.34 -33.61
N THR A 93 -32.90 20.46 -33.91
CA THR A 93 -33.41 21.36 -34.93
C THR A 93 -34.06 22.54 -34.25
N ALA A 94 -33.48 23.73 -34.45
CA ALA A 94 -34.15 24.98 -34.10
C ALA A 94 -35.25 25.20 -35.14
N THR A 95 -36.52 25.19 -34.73
CA THR A 95 -37.65 25.15 -35.68
C THR A 95 -37.99 26.51 -36.28
N GLY A 96 -37.57 27.61 -35.63
CA GLY A 96 -37.99 28.97 -35.96
C GLY A 96 -39.40 29.33 -35.47
N GLN A 97 -40.10 28.39 -34.82
CA GLN A 97 -41.35 28.67 -34.15
C GLN A 97 -41.08 29.27 -32.76
N LYS A 98 -41.86 30.29 -32.39
CA LYS A 98 -41.79 30.93 -31.08
C LYS A 98 -43.03 30.60 -30.26
N ASN A 99 -42.87 30.51 -28.95
CA ASN A 99 -43.99 30.64 -28.02
C ASN A 99 -44.57 32.07 -28.15
N PRO A 100 -45.90 32.27 -28.11
CA PRO A 100 -46.52 33.59 -28.18
C PRO A 100 -45.96 34.63 -27.20
N GLU A 101 -45.50 34.18 -26.02
CA GLU A 101 -44.92 35.02 -24.97
C GLU A 101 -43.41 35.24 -25.12
N SER A 102 -42.77 34.59 -26.10
CA SER A 102 -41.34 34.71 -26.36
C SER A 102 -41.00 35.89 -27.28
N ILE A 103 -39.90 36.57 -26.95
CA ILE A 103 -39.40 37.73 -27.68
C ILE A 103 -38.78 37.32 -29.02
N SER A 104 -38.25 36.09 -29.12
CA SER A 104 -37.59 35.55 -30.32
C SER A 104 -37.76 34.03 -30.44
N SER A 105 -37.06 33.39 -31.38
CA SER A 105 -37.08 31.94 -31.63
C SER A 105 -35.69 31.30 -31.45
N GLU A 106 -34.87 31.89 -30.58
CA GLU A 106 -33.48 31.49 -30.42
C GLU A 106 -33.37 30.12 -29.74
N VAL A 107 -32.36 29.33 -30.11
CA VAL A 107 -32.07 28.05 -29.45
C VAL A 107 -30.59 28.00 -29.12
N PHE A 108 -30.30 27.78 -27.84
CA PHE A 108 -28.94 27.68 -27.30
C PHE A 108 -28.69 26.25 -26.85
N VAL A 109 -27.64 25.64 -27.38
CA VAL A 109 -27.28 24.24 -27.17
C VAL A 109 -25.83 24.14 -26.71
N GLN A 110 -25.60 23.49 -25.58
CA GLN A 110 -24.28 23.14 -25.11
C GLN A 110 -24.16 21.63 -24.92
N PHE A 111 -23.06 21.04 -25.42
CA PHE A 111 -22.74 19.63 -25.19
C PHE A 111 -21.70 19.55 -24.07
N VAL A 112 -22.08 19.04 -22.90
CA VAL A 112 -21.22 18.91 -21.72
C VAL A 112 -20.69 17.49 -21.66
N THR A 113 -19.37 17.32 -21.67
CA THR A 113 -18.73 16.01 -21.73
C THR A 113 -17.35 16.00 -21.07
N ASN A 114 -16.83 14.81 -20.75
CA ASN A 114 -15.48 14.60 -20.25
C ASN A 114 -14.45 14.76 -21.39
N PRO A 115 -13.25 15.30 -21.15
CA PRO A 115 -12.19 15.49 -22.16
C PRO A 115 -11.70 14.22 -22.87
N LYS A 116 -12.04 13.01 -22.39
CA LYS A 116 -11.72 11.74 -23.09
C LYS A 116 -12.71 11.39 -24.22
N SER A 117 -13.73 12.21 -24.41
CA SER A 117 -14.79 12.00 -25.40
C SER A 117 -14.35 12.48 -26.79
N HIS A 118 -14.50 11.64 -27.81
CA HIS A 118 -14.22 11.99 -29.20
C HIS A 118 -15.51 12.35 -29.92
N ILE A 119 -15.87 13.64 -29.91
CA ILE A 119 -17.15 14.12 -30.48
C ILE A 119 -16.89 14.97 -31.73
N SER A 120 -17.56 14.61 -32.81
CA SER A 120 -17.69 15.38 -34.04
C SER A 120 -19.03 16.13 -34.04
N VAL A 121 -18.98 17.43 -34.30
CA VAL A 121 -20.17 18.29 -34.34
C VAL A 121 -20.31 18.88 -35.74
N SER A 122 -21.45 18.64 -36.37
CA SER A 122 -21.87 19.27 -37.63
C SER A 122 -22.96 20.29 -37.31
N TYR A 123 -22.71 21.57 -37.61
CA TYR A 123 -23.55 22.68 -37.18
C TYR A 123 -23.90 23.64 -38.34
N PRO A 124 -24.43 23.13 -39.47
CA PRO A 124 -24.77 23.97 -40.63
C PRO A 124 -25.86 24.99 -40.26
N GLY A 125 -25.59 26.27 -40.51
CA GLY A 125 -26.53 27.36 -40.20
C GLY A 125 -26.69 27.66 -38.70
N TRP A 126 -25.81 27.11 -37.86
CA TRP A 126 -25.69 27.43 -36.44
C TRP A 126 -24.41 28.24 -36.20
N GLU A 127 -24.48 29.22 -35.32
CA GLU A 127 -23.32 30.01 -34.90
C GLU A 127 -22.65 29.33 -33.70
N LYS A 128 -21.35 29.03 -33.81
CA LYS A 128 -20.57 28.48 -32.71
C LYS A 128 -20.04 29.62 -31.83
N ARG A 129 -20.46 29.65 -30.57
CA ARG A 129 -19.87 30.48 -29.50
C ARG A 129 -19.11 29.57 -28.52
N PRO A 130 -18.20 30.10 -27.69
CA PRO A 130 -17.46 29.27 -26.73
C PRO A 130 -18.37 28.52 -25.78
N GLY A 131 -18.29 27.20 -25.88
CA GLY A 131 -19.08 26.28 -25.08
C GLY A 131 -20.55 26.15 -25.49
N VAL A 132 -21.07 26.94 -26.43
CA VAL A 132 -22.51 26.97 -26.77
C VAL A 132 -22.71 27.19 -28.28
N TYR A 133 -23.61 26.45 -28.89
CA TYR A 133 -24.07 26.65 -30.27
C TYR A 133 -25.41 27.38 -30.24
N VAL A 134 -25.56 28.39 -31.09
CA VAL A 134 -26.75 29.24 -31.11
C VAL A 134 -27.36 29.24 -32.51
N SER A 135 -28.68 29.07 -32.58
CA SER A 135 -29.44 29.28 -33.81
C SER A 135 -30.45 30.38 -33.56
N TYR A 136 -30.41 31.42 -34.39
CA TYR A 136 -31.28 32.60 -34.33
C TYR A 136 -31.59 33.17 -35.73
N GLN A 137 -30.91 32.69 -36.77
CA GLN A 137 -31.07 33.11 -38.16
C GLN A 137 -31.12 31.87 -39.07
N ASN A 138 -31.76 32.01 -40.24
CA ASN A 138 -31.88 30.96 -41.26
C ASN A 138 -32.56 29.66 -40.77
N GLN A 139 -33.45 29.74 -39.78
CA GLN A 139 -34.18 28.60 -39.22
C GLN A 139 -35.30 28.13 -40.18
N PRO A 140 -35.60 26.81 -40.25
CA PRO A 140 -35.10 25.76 -39.37
C PRO A 140 -33.72 25.22 -39.77
N ASN A 141 -32.83 25.04 -38.79
CA ASN A 141 -31.50 24.46 -38.98
C ASN A 141 -31.20 23.40 -37.92
N THR A 142 -30.44 22.36 -38.29
CA THR A 142 -30.13 21.22 -37.42
C THR A 142 -28.66 21.17 -37.06
N ILE A 143 -28.36 21.12 -35.77
CA ILE A 143 -27.04 20.78 -35.24
C ILE A 143 -27.01 19.30 -34.89
N THR A 144 -25.94 18.61 -35.27
CA THR A 144 -25.77 17.16 -35.10
C THR A 144 -24.47 16.88 -34.35
N PHE A 145 -24.57 16.15 -33.24
CA PHE A 145 -23.47 15.64 -32.43
C PHE A 145 -23.35 14.13 -32.66
N SER A 146 -22.15 13.67 -32.98
CA SER A 146 -21.82 12.26 -33.20
C SER A 146 -20.45 11.94 -32.62
N GLY A 147 -20.22 10.72 -32.15
CA GLY A 147 -18.93 10.33 -31.58
C GLY A 147 -19.05 9.76 -30.17
N GLN A 148 -17.94 9.54 -29.49
CA GLN A 148 -17.91 8.85 -28.19
C GLN A 148 -17.97 9.85 -27.03
N TRP A 149 -18.80 9.60 -26.02
CA TRP A 149 -18.91 10.43 -24.82
C TRP A 149 -18.94 9.61 -23.52
N SER A 150 -18.64 10.24 -22.38
CA SER A 150 -18.65 9.58 -21.06
C SER A 150 -20.03 9.52 -20.41
N ASN A 151 -20.22 8.61 -19.44
CA ASN A 151 -21.47 8.40 -18.68
C ASN A 151 -22.06 9.66 -18.00
N ASP A 152 -21.26 10.69 -17.73
CA ASP A 152 -21.73 11.95 -17.12
C ASP A 152 -22.05 13.04 -18.17
N SER A 153 -21.98 12.70 -19.46
CA SER A 153 -22.22 13.67 -20.54
C SER A 153 -23.69 13.98 -20.69
N HIS A 154 -24.01 15.26 -20.89
CA HIS A 154 -25.38 15.71 -21.07
C HIS A 154 -25.43 16.86 -22.07
N LEU A 155 -26.57 16.99 -22.71
CA LEU A 155 -26.87 18.12 -23.56
C LEU A 155 -27.65 19.17 -22.75
N SER A 156 -27.19 20.40 -22.81
CA SER A 156 -27.67 21.49 -21.99
C SER A 156 -28.35 22.51 -22.90
N LEU A 157 -29.66 22.66 -22.75
CA LEU A 157 -30.47 23.64 -23.49
C LEU A 157 -30.76 24.83 -22.57
N THR A 158 -30.52 26.04 -23.05
CA THR A 158 -30.87 27.24 -22.27
C THR A 158 -32.32 27.63 -22.54
N SER A 159 -33.10 27.80 -21.48
CA SER A 159 -34.47 28.28 -21.51
C SER A 159 -34.54 29.70 -20.98
N HIS A 160 -35.02 30.65 -21.79
CA HIS A 160 -35.15 32.07 -21.42
C HIS A 160 -36.23 32.78 -22.25
N ALA A 161 -36.42 34.07 -22.01
CA ALA A 161 -37.50 34.88 -22.61
C ALA A 161 -37.37 35.10 -24.13
N TYR A 162 -36.25 34.72 -24.75
CA TYR A 162 -36.01 34.85 -26.20
C TYR A 162 -35.99 33.47 -26.89
N SER A 163 -36.20 32.38 -26.15
CA SER A 163 -36.06 31.03 -26.68
C SER A 163 -37.28 30.61 -27.50
N GLY A 164 -37.05 29.87 -28.59
CA GLY A 164 -38.07 29.26 -29.42
C GLY A 164 -38.31 27.79 -29.11
N ILE A 165 -39.06 27.13 -30.00
CA ILE A 165 -39.33 25.69 -29.92
C ILE A 165 -38.20 24.93 -30.64
N ALA A 166 -37.61 23.95 -29.97
CA ALA A 166 -36.56 23.09 -30.50
C ALA A 166 -37.02 21.63 -30.63
N LYS A 167 -36.70 20.99 -31.75
CA LYS A 167 -36.93 19.56 -31.96
C LYS A 167 -35.66 18.78 -31.64
N LEU A 168 -35.68 18.00 -30.56
CA LEU A 168 -34.58 17.14 -30.15
C LEU A 168 -34.83 15.72 -30.65
N LYS A 169 -33.85 15.15 -31.34
CA LYS A 169 -33.84 13.75 -31.73
C LYS A 169 -32.58 13.06 -31.23
N ILE A 170 -32.75 12.07 -30.36
CA ILE A 170 -31.67 11.22 -29.81
C ILE A 170 -31.92 9.79 -30.32
N GLY A 171 -31.19 9.37 -31.35
CA GLY A 171 -31.44 8.09 -32.01
C GLY A 171 -32.86 8.02 -32.62
N ASN A 172 -33.71 7.13 -32.09
CA ASN A 172 -35.09 6.94 -32.54
C ASN A 172 -36.12 7.77 -31.75
N ASP A 173 -35.72 8.38 -30.62
CA ASP A 173 -36.61 9.21 -29.81
C ASP A 173 -36.56 10.65 -30.35
N GLU A 174 -37.72 11.19 -30.71
CA GLU A 174 -37.87 12.53 -31.25
C GLU A 174 -38.96 13.27 -30.49
N ARG A 175 -38.63 14.43 -29.93
CA ARG A 175 -39.53 15.25 -29.13
C ARG A 175 -39.33 16.72 -29.40
N GLU A 176 -40.42 17.47 -29.41
CA GLU A 176 -40.40 18.94 -29.44
C GLU A 176 -40.40 19.48 -28.02
N ILE A 177 -39.55 20.48 -27.79
CA ILE A 177 -39.33 21.10 -26.49
C ILE A 177 -39.53 22.60 -26.68
N ASP A 178 -40.51 23.16 -25.99
CA ASP A 178 -40.62 24.62 -25.84
C ASP A 178 -39.60 25.08 -24.80
N LEU A 179 -38.67 25.94 -25.23
CA LEU A 179 -37.60 26.46 -24.37
C LEU A 179 -37.95 27.83 -23.77
N TYR A 180 -39.14 28.36 -24.01
CA TYR A 180 -39.54 29.63 -23.39
C TYR A 180 -39.60 29.54 -21.86
N SER A 181 -39.01 30.52 -21.18
CA SER A 181 -39.22 30.73 -19.75
C SER A 181 -39.02 32.19 -19.36
N SER A 182 -39.87 32.69 -18.46
CA SER A 182 -39.73 34.03 -17.88
C SER A 182 -38.48 34.17 -17.01
N ASN A 183 -37.93 33.07 -16.48
CA ASN A 183 -36.69 33.04 -15.71
C ASN A 183 -35.65 32.15 -16.39
N ALA A 184 -34.46 32.70 -16.64
CA ALA A 184 -33.39 31.98 -17.32
C ALA A 184 -32.91 30.78 -16.50
N HIS A 185 -32.95 29.59 -17.10
CA HIS A 185 -32.44 28.36 -16.50
C HIS A 185 -32.01 27.38 -17.59
N THR A 186 -31.37 26.28 -17.17
CA THR A 186 -30.79 25.33 -18.11
C THR A 186 -31.42 23.95 -17.93
N ILE A 187 -31.87 23.36 -19.04
CA ILE A 187 -32.41 22.00 -19.10
C ILE A 187 -31.29 21.05 -19.50
N ASN A 188 -30.85 20.23 -18.55
CA ASN A 188 -29.84 19.19 -18.77
C ASN A 188 -30.53 17.88 -19.18
N ILE A 189 -30.33 17.50 -20.43
CA ILE A 189 -30.81 16.25 -21.01
C ILE A 189 -29.66 15.23 -20.93
N PRO A 190 -29.76 14.20 -20.09
CA PRO A 190 -28.73 13.16 -20.02
C PRO A 190 -28.61 12.45 -21.37
N LEU A 191 -27.39 12.17 -21.78
CA LEU A 191 -27.13 11.43 -23.01
C LEU A 191 -27.07 9.93 -22.69
N PRO A 192 -27.69 9.08 -23.53
CA PRO A 192 -27.55 7.63 -23.38
C PRO A 192 -26.09 7.21 -23.62
N ASP A 193 -25.65 6.19 -22.88
CA ASP A 193 -24.34 5.57 -23.10
C ASP A 193 -24.25 4.93 -24.49
N GLY A 194 -23.04 4.83 -25.03
CA GLY A 194 -22.78 4.10 -26.26
C GLY A 194 -23.18 2.64 -26.13
N ALA A 195 -23.80 2.09 -27.17
CA ALA A 195 -24.11 0.67 -27.19
C ALA A 195 -22.79 -0.12 -27.06
N VAL A 196 -22.73 -1.05 -26.10
CA VAL A 196 -21.55 -1.90 -26.00
C VAL A 196 -21.42 -2.68 -27.30
N SER A 197 -20.29 -2.51 -27.99
CA SER A 197 -20.09 -3.15 -29.29
C SER A 197 -20.25 -4.65 -29.17
N TRP A 198 -21.00 -5.27 -30.08
CA TRP A 198 -21.12 -6.72 -30.12
C TRP A 198 -19.73 -7.40 -30.24
N LYS A 199 -18.76 -6.73 -30.89
CA LYS A 199 -17.35 -7.16 -30.97
C LYS A 199 -16.67 -7.20 -29.60
N SER A 200 -16.98 -6.26 -28.71
CA SER A 200 -16.42 -6.22 -27.33
C SER A 200 -17.09 -7.24 -26.43
N TRP A 201 -18.40 -7.49 -26.62
CA TRP A 201 -19.06 -8.64 -25.99
C TRP A 201 -18.48 -9.96 -26.46
N LEU A 202 -18.24 -10.12 -27.77
CA LEU A 202 -17.54 -11.29 -28.31
C LEU A 202 -16.12 -11.43 -27.76
N GLN A 203 -15.37 -10.33 -27.63
CA GLN A 203 -14.03 -10.36 -27.04
C GLN A 203 -14.10 -10.82 -25.59
N ARG A 204 -15.02 -10.30 -24.77
CA ARG A 204 -15.24 -10.77 -23.40
C ARG A 204 -15.64 -12.23 -23.35
N ILE A 205 -16.56 -12.67 -24.21
CA ILE A 205 -16.99 -14.07 -24.31
C ILE A 205 -15.80 -14.95 -24.73
N SER A 206 -14.98 -14.52 -25.68
CA SER A 206 -13.78 -15.23 -26.14
C SER A 206 -12.73 -15.34 -25.03
N ILE A 207 -12.48 -14.25 -24.30
CA ILE A 207 -11.58 -14.24 -23.13
C ILE A 207 -12.12 -15.18 -22.06
N PHE A 208 -13.41 -15.08 -21.75
CA PHE A 208 -14.08 -15.93 -20.78
C PHE A 208 -13.95 -17.41 -21.16
N ILE A 209 -14.25 -17.78 -22.41
CA ILE A 209 -14.13 -19.16 -22.89
C ILE A 209 -12.66 -19.62 -22.84
N SER A 210 -11.72 -18.79 -23.30
CA SER A 210 -10.29 -19.14 -23.35
C SER A 210 -9.71 -19.32 -21.94
N LEU A 211 -10.00 -18.41 -21.02
CA LEU A 211 -9.59 -18.51 -19.62
C LEU A 211 -10.29 -19.66 -18.91
N SER A 212 -11.57 -19.90 -19.20
CA SER A 212 -12.31 -21.04 -18.65
C SER A 212 -11.67 -22.36 -19.08
N LEU A 213 -11.32 -22.52 -20.36
CA LEU A 213 -10.64 -23.70 -20.89
C LEU A 213 -9.23 -23.86 -20.30
N LEU A 214 -8.47 -22.78 -20.22
CA LEU A 214 -7.13 -22.76 -19.62
C LEU A 214 -7.18 -23.15 -18.14
N PHE A 215 -8.03 -22.49 -17.35
CA PHE A 215 -8.19 -22.78 -15.94
C PHE A 215 -8.74 -24.17 -15.72
N PHE A 216 -9.71 -24.61 -16.52
CA PHE A 216 -10.22 -25.98 -16.46
C PHE A 216 -9.10 -26.99 -16.70
N ALA A 217 -8.26 -26.79 -17.72
CA ALA A 217 -7.10 -27.65 -18.00
C ALA A 217 -6.11 -27.69 -16.83
N LEU A 218 -5.82 -26.53 -16.21
CA LEU A 218 -4.92 -26.41 -15.05
C LEU A 218 -5.50 -27.04 -13.78
N THR A 219 -6.83 -27.09 -13.64
CA THR A 219 -7.52 -27.59 -12.43
C THR A 219 -8.21 -28.93 -12.64
N THR A 220 -8.03 -29.57 -13.80
CA THR A 220 -8.64 -30.89 -14.05
C THR A 220 -8.11 -31.90 -13.04
N PRO A 221 -8.96 -32.47 -12.17
CA PRO A 221 -8.49 -33.36 -11.11
C PRO A 221 -8.03 -34.70 -11.69
N GLY A 222 -6.74 -35.01 -11.53
CA GLY A 222 -6.23 -36.39 -11.66
C GLY A 222 -6.63 -37.27 -10.46
N SER A 223 -6.33 -38.58 -10.50
CA SER A 223 -6.67 -39.49 -9.40
C SER A 223 -5.82 -39.26 -8.15
N GLY A 224 -6.42 -39.41 -6.96
CA GLY A 224 -5.70 -39.36 -5.68
C GLY A 224 -5.19 -37.96 -5.31
N ARG A 225 -3.92 -37.85 -4.88
CA ARG A 225 -3.33 -36.61 -4.37
C ARG A 225 -3.25 -35.47 -5.41
N GLN A 226 -3.32 -35.80 -6.70
CA GLN A 226 -3.40 -34.83 -7.80
C GLN A 226 -4.72 -34.05 -7.76
N SER A 227 -5.81 -34.69 -7.31
CA SER A 227 -7.10 -34.03 -7.12
C SER A 227 -6.98 -32.89 -6.11
N GLU A 228 -6.41 -33.12 -4.93
CA GLU A 228 -6.29 -32.11 -3.87
C GLU A 228 -5.43 -30.88 -4.25
N ILE A 229 -4.42 -31.07 -5.10
CA ILE A 229 -3.60 -29.95 -5.60
C ILE A 229 -4.37 -29.13 -6.65
N ALA A 230 -5.05 -29.81 -7.59
CA ALA A 230 -5.87 -29.16 -8.62
C ALA A 230 -7.01 -28.35 -7.99
N LYS A 231 -7.58 -28.90 -6.93
CA LYS A 231 -8.58 -28.26 -6.07
C LYS A 231 -8.06 -26.96 -5.42
N LEU A 232 -6.89 -27.01 -4.79
CA LEU A 232 -6.28 -25.83 -4.18
C LEU A 232 -5.97 -24.75 -5.22
N LEU A 233 -5.45 -25.15 -6.39
CA LEU A 233 -5.18 -24.24 -7.51
C LEU A 233 -6.45 -23.54 -8.01
N ALA A 234 -7.58 -24.26 -8.12
CA ALA A 234 -8.85 -23.67 -8.52
C ALA A 234 -9.30 -22.58 -7.54
N LEU A 235 -9.16 -22.82 -6.24
CA LEU A 235 -9.49 -21.83 -5.22
C LEU A 235 -8.59 -20.60 -5.30
N CYS A 236 -7.28 -20.80 -5.48
CA CYS A 236 -6.35 -19.69 -5.68
C CYS A 236 -6.72 -18.86 -6.91
N LEU A 237 -7.15 -19.47 -8.01
CA LEU A 237 -7.58 -18.75 -9.21
C LEU A 237 -8.86 -17.92 -8.99
N VAL A 238 -9.86 -18.46 -8.28
CA VAL A 238 -11.08 -17.71 -7.94
C VAL A 238 -10.76 -16.50 -7.09
N VAL A 239 -9.95 -16.68 -6.04
CA VAL A 239 -9.53 -15.57 -5.16
C VAL A 239 -8.72 -14.55 -5.94
N THR A 240 -7.82 -14.99 -6.83
CA THR A 240 -7.05 -14.09 -7.70
C THR A 240 -7.98 -13.20 -8.54
N GLY A 241 -8.97 -13.80 -9.21
CA GLY A 241 -9.93 -13.06 -10.02
C GLY A 241 -10.75 -12.07 -9.18
N ALA A 242 -11.29 -12.51 -8.05
CA ALA A 242 -12.09 -11.67 -7.16
C ALA A 242 -11.29 -10.49 -6.58
N SER A 243 -10.05 -10.74 -6.14
CA SER A 243 -9.15 -9.71 -5.62
C SER A 243 -8.77 -8.69 -6.69
N LEU A 244 -8.45 -9.13 -7.92
CA LEU A 244 -8.18 -8.22 -9.03
C LEU A 244 -9.39 -7.36 -9.35
N TRP A 245 -10.59 -7.95 -9.40
CA TRP A 245 -11.82 -7.23 -9.65
C TRP A 245 -12.10 -6.17 -8.58
N TYR A 246 -11.82 -6.48 -7.31
CA TYR A 246 -12.00 -5.55 -6.19
C TYR A 246 -11.07 -4.32 -6.28
N VAL A 247 -9.79 -4.51 -6.62
CA VAL A 247 -8.81 -3.40 -6.65
C VAL A 247 -8.73 -2.67 -7.98
N LYS A 248 -9.47 -3.11 -9.02
CA LYS A 248 -9.32 -2.57 -10.38
C LYS A 248 -9.57 -1.06 -10.45
N ASP A 249 -10.57 -0.57 -9.71
CA ASP A 249 -10.99 0.83 -9.72
C ASP A 249 -10.35 1.66 -8.58
N ILE A 250 -9.58 1.03 -7.69
CA ILE A 250 -8.86 1.75 -6.63
C ILE A 250 -7.65 2.44 -7.27
N SER A 251 -7.45 3.73 -7.00
CA SER A 251 -6.27 4.49 -7.43
C SER A 251 -5.61 5.20 -6.24
N TYR A 252 -4.33 5.55 -6.36
CA TYR A 252 -3.68 6.43 -5.40
C TYR A 252 -4.19 7.88 -5.59
N THR A 253 -3.96 8.73 -4.60
CA THR A 253 -4.61 10.06 -4.52
C THR A 253 -3.72 11.20 -5.00
N GLY A 254 -2.41 10.95 -5.10
CA GLY A 254 -1.38 11.90 -5.50
C GLY A 254 -1.17 13.03 -4.49
N ASP A 255 -0.20 13.91 -4.77
CA ASP A 255 0.04 15.11 -3.95
C ASP A 255 -1.14 16.11 -4.09
N LEU A 256 -1.41 16.88 -3.02
CA LEU A 256 -2.37 17.98 -3.01
C LEU A 256 -1.59 19.30 -3.01
N GLU A 257 -1.57 19.96 -4.16
CA GLU A 257 -1.04 21.32 -4.33
C GLU A 257 -2.21 22.23 -4.72
N LEU A 258 -2.44 23.29 -3.95
CA LEU A 258 -3.49 24.27 -4.20
C LEU A 258 -2.89 25.65 -4.50
N VAL A 259 -3.45 26.34 -5.47
CA VAL A 259 -3.16 27.76 -5.74
C VAL A 259 -4.39 28.57 -5.40
N VAL A 260 -4.18 29.62 -4.61
CA VAL A 260 -5.23 30.58 -4.25
C VAL A 260 -5.28 31.69 -5.29
N LEU A 261 -6.41 31.90 -5.95
CA LEU A 261 -6.53 32.80 -7.11
C LEU A 261 -7.56 33.92 -6.96
N SER A 262 -8.17 34.10 -5.80
CA SER A 262 -8.99 35.30 -5.56
C SER A 262 -9.03 35.63 -4.06
N GLY A 263 -8.78 36.90 -3.75
CA GLY A 263 -8.73 37.46 -2.39
C GLY A 263 -7.56 38.43 -2.21
N ASN A 264 -7.51 39.10 -1.07
CA ASN A 264 -6.45 40.03 -0.71
C ASN A 264 -5.77 39.59 0.59
N GLY A 265 -4.44 39.52 0.58
CA GLY A 265 -3.63 39.21 1.76
C GLY A 265 -2.91 37.87 1.68
N SER A 266 -2.49 37.36 2.84
CA SER A 266 -1.72 36.13 2.96
C SER A 266 -2.58 35.02 3.55
N PRO A 267 -2.74 33.87 2.86
CA PRO A 267 -3.40 32.71 3.43
C PRO A 267 -2.74 32.33 4.76
N SER A 268 -3.55 32.07 5.77
CA SER A 268 -3.05 31.76 7.11
C SER A 268 -3.41 30.34 7.55
N LYS A 269 -4.55 29.82 7.10
CA LYS A 269 -5.06 28.49 7.48
C LYS A 269 -5.67 27.77 6.29
N MET A 270 -5.54 26.46 6.27
CA MET A 270 -6.16 25.53 5.33
C MET A 270 -6.94 24.50 6.14
N SER A 271 -8.23 24.31 5.86
CA SER A 271 -9.11 23.38 6.58
C SER A 271 -9.64 22.31 5.63
N PHE A 272 -9.66 21.05 6.08
CA PHE A 272 -10.22 19.92 5.33
C PHE A 272 -11.55 19.44 5.93
N ASP A 273 -12.46 19.04 5.06
CA ASP A 273 -13.65 18.26 5.38
C ASP A 273 -13.46 16.85 4.83
N ALA A 274 -13.47 15.84 5.70
CA ALA A 274 -13.37 14.44 5.31
C ALA A 274 -14.73 13.69 5.26
N GLY A 275 -15.82 14.43 5.04
CA GLY A 275 -17.18 13.90 4.92
C GLY A 275 -18.02 13.98 6.19
N TYR A 276 -17.54 14.69 7.21
CA TYR A 276 -18.24 14.93 8.47
C TYR A 276 -18.10 16.41 8.93
N GLY A 277 -17.70 17.31 8.02
CA GLY A 277 -17.56 18.75 8.24
C GLY A 277 -16.13 19.19 8.58
N PHE A 278 -15.88 20.50 8.47
CA PHE A 278 -14.59 21.10 8.85
C PHE A 278 -14.34 21.00 10.35
N THR A 279 -13.19 20.46 10.74
CA THR A 279 -12.79 20.33 12.14
C THR A 279 -11.55 21.17 12.45
N LYS A 280 -11.40 21.51 13.74
CA LYS A 280 -10.19 22.20 14.22
C LYS A 280 -8.93 21.34 14.08
N ALA A 281 -9.04 20.00 14.14
CA ALA A 281 -7.85 19.16 14.00
C ALA A 281 -7.36 19.17 12.55
N LEU A 282 -8.28 19.11 11.58
CA LEU A 282 -7.98 19.22 10.15
C LEU A 282 -7.78 20.66 9.66
N THR A 283 -7.27 21.54 10.52
CA THR A 283 -6.92 22.92 10.18
C THR A 283 -5.43 23.12 10.34
N PHE A 284 -4.76 23.48 9.24
CA PHE A 284 -3.31 23.55 9.11
C PHE A 284 -2.85 24.98 8.87
N PRO A 285 -1.75 25.42 9.49
CA PRO A 285 -1.20 26.74 9.21
C PRO A 285 -0.56 26.76 7.82
N VAL A 286 -0.91 27.76 7.02
CA VAL A 286 -0.25 28.01 5.74
C VAL A 286 0.99 28.85 6.00
N LYS A 287 2.17 28.29 5.72
CA LYS A 287 3.46 28.94 6.02
C LYS A 287 3.90 29.97 4.99
N THR A 288 3.32 29.93 3.79
CA THR A 288 3.80 30.69 2.63
C THR A 288 2.65 31.12 1.74
N GLY A 289 2.75 32.33 1.18
CA GLY A 289 1.87 32.76 0.10
C GLY A 289 1.31 34.16 0.30
N SER A 290 1.09 34.83 -0.81
CA SER A 290 0.48 36.15 -0.86
C SER A 290 -0.35 36.22 -2.14
N VAL A 291 -1.52 36.82 -2.00
CA VAL A 291 -2.51 36.99 -3.06
C VAL A 291 -2.92 38.46 -3.06
N HIS A 292 -2.95 39.03 -4.25
CA HIS A 292 -3.38 40.40 -4.45
C HIS A 292 -4.33 40.46 -5.63
N THR A 293 -5.52 41.00 -5.39
CA THR A 293 -6.59 41.11 -6.37
C THR A 293 -6.86 42.58 -6.65
N GLU A 294 -6.84 42.92 -7.94
CA GLU A 294 -7.09 44.26 -8.45
C GLU A 294 -8.23 44.21 -9.47
N ASN A 295 -8.98 45.30 -9.53
CA ASN A 295 -10.09 45.45 -10.44
C ASN A 295 -9.78 46.58 -11.41
N TYR A 296 -9.84 46.28 -12.69
CA TYR A 296 -9.63 47.23 -13.77
C TYR A 296 -10.95 47.50 -14.49
N PRO A 297 -11.23 48.76 -14.88
CA PRO A 297 -12.39 49.06 -15.71
C PRO A 297 -12.25 48.35 -17.06
N ASN A 298 -13.30 47.63 -17.45
CA ASN A 298 -13.32 46.92 -18.72
C ASN A 298 -13.54 47.91 -19.87
N SER A 299 -12.58 48.03 -20.79
CA SER A 299 -12.77 48.75 -22.07
C SER A 299 -13.54 47.87 -23.05
N SER A 300 -14.17 48.46 -24.08
CA SER A 300 -14.88 47.75 -25.13
C SER A 300 -13.97 46.96 -26.09
N SER A 301 -12.65 46.94 -25.86
CA SER A 301 -11.69 46.20 -26.67
C SER A 301 -11.75 44.70 -26.30
N SER A 302 -11.88 43.86 -27.32
CA SER A 302 -11.94 42.40 -27.18
C SER A 302 -10.57 41.74 -26.99
N GLU A 303 -9.49 42.51 -26.86
CA GLU A 303 -8.11 42.06 -27.05
C GLU A 303 -7.19 42.33 -25.84
N TRP A 304 -7.71 42.23 -24.61
CA TRP A 304 -6.85 42.19 -23.43
C TRP A 304 -5.83 41.04 -23.55
N HIS A 305 -4.57 41.28 -23.21
CA HIS A 305 -3.53 40.27 -23.18
C HIS A 305 -2.50 40.60 -22.10
N LEU A 306 -1.75 39.56 -21.73
CA LEU A 306 -0.71 39.64 -20.71
C LEU A 306 0.64 39.79 -21.41
N GLU A 307 1.38 40.84 -21.07
CA GLU A 307 2.77 41.02 -21.47
C GLU A 307 3.67 40.81 -20.25
N VAL A 308 4.80 40.13 -20.43
CA VAL A 308 5.81 39.93 -19.39
C VAL A 308 7.16 40.38 -19.93
N SER A 309 7.81 41.33 -19.25
CA SER A 309 9.23 41.63 -19.48
C SER A 309 10.11 40.92 -18.46
N ASP A 310 11.36 40.63 -18.83
CA ASP A 310 12.35 39.97 -17.97
C ASP A 310 11.91 38.56 -17.48
N GLY A 311 11.10 37.90 -18.30
CA GLY A 311 10.50 36.60 -18.00
C GLY A 311 9.72 36.03 -19.19
N SER A 312 9.02 34.93 -18.94
CA SER A 312 8.10 34.30 -19.90
C SER A 312 6.85 33.84 -19.17
N PHE A 313 5.77 33.53 -19.89
CA PHE A 313 4.58 32.94 -19.28
C PHE A 313 4.02 31.80 -20.12
N SER A 314 3.30 30.90 -19.46
CA SER A 314 2.51 29.87 -20.12
C SER A 314 1.09 29.91 -19.59
N ARG A 315 0.10 29.90 -20.48
CA ARG A 315 -1.30 29.73 -20.12
C ARG A 315 -1.51 28.32 -19.54
N VAL A 316 -2.23 28.28 -18.44
CA VAL A 316 -2.66 27.07 -17.75
C VAL A 316 -4.09 26.76 -18.20
N LEU A 317 -4.29 25.57 -18.77
CA LEU A 317 -5.64 25.09 -19.12
C LEU A 317 -6.31 24.50 -17.88
N LEU A 318 -7.51 24.99 -17.61
CA LEU A 318 -8.41 24.46 -16.61
C LEU A 318 -9.28 23.37 -17.25
N ASP A 319 -9.26 22.16 -16.70
CA ASP A 319 -10.07 20.99 -17.13
C ASP A 319 -9.79 20.41 -18.55
N GLY A 320 -8.55 20.47 -19.07
CA GLY A 320 -8.20 19.89 -20.38
C GLY A 320 -6.71 19.52 -20.59
N GLU A 321 -6.37 18.83 -21.68
CA GLU A 321 -4.97 18.58 -22.08
C GLU A 321 -4.30 19.83 -22.66
N ALA A 322 -3.01 20.02 -22.35
CA ALA A 322 -2.17 21.11 -22.85
C ALA A 322 -2.03 21.07 -24.38
N ILE A 323 -2.74 21.95 -25.09
CA ILE A 323 -2.48 22.23 -26.51
C ILE A 323 -1.41 23.32 -26.57
N GLN A 324 -0.27 23.05 -27.20
CA GLN A 324 0.91 23.93 -27.24
C GLN A 324 0.70 25.30 -27.91
N THR A 325 -0.46 25.58 -28.51
CA THR A 325 -0.63 26.67 -29.48
C THR A 325 -1.44 27.88 -29.01
N GLU A 326 -2.08 27.88 -27.83
CA GLU A 326 -2.88 29.04 -27.36
C GLU A 326 -2.22 29.76 -26.18
N GLN A 327 -1.32 30.71 -26.46
CA GLN A 327 -0.75 31.61 -25.45
C GLN A 327 -1.71 32.73 -25.02
N VAL A 328 -2.77 32.99 -25.80
CA VAL A 328 -3.67 34.14 -25.61
C VAL A 328 -5.05 33.66 -25.16
N CYS A 329 -5.59 34.29 -24.12
CA CYS A 329 -6.97 34.06 -23.67
C CYS A 329 -7.93 35.01 -24.38
N ASP A 330 -9.06 34.51 -24.87
CA ASP A 330 -10.15 35.33 -25.41
C ASP A 330 -10.98 35.93 -24.25
N PHE A 331 -10.68 37.18 -23.90
CA PHE A 331 -11.44 37.92 -22.87
C PHE A 331 -12.70 38.61 -23.42
N SER A 332 -13.14 38.31 -24.65
CA SER A 332 -14.36 38.88 -25.22
C SER A 332 -15.65 38.37 -24.56
N LYS A 333 -15.61 37.25 -23.82
CA LYS A 333 -16.79 36.62 -23.18
C LYS A 333 -16.69 36.61 -21.65
N GLU A 334 -17.84 36.72 -20.99
CA GLU A 334 -17.97 36.40 -19.56
C GLU A 334 -17.49 34.95 -19.37
N SER A 335 -16.35 34.78 -18.70
CA SER A 335 -15.58 33.53 -18.75
C SER A 335 -15.18 33.05 -17.37
N LYS A 336 -14.92 31.74 -17.26
CA LYS A 336 -14.39 31.01 -16.08
C LYS A 336 -12.97 31.44 -15.65
N GLY A 337 -12.50 32.59 -16.14
CA GLY A 337 -11.17 33.14 -15.95
C GLY A 337 -10.05 32.35 -16.61
N CYS A 338 -8.90 33.01 -16.80
CA CYS A 338 -7.70 32.46 -17.40
C CYS A 338 -6.54 32.53 -16.41
N VAL A 339 -5.79 31.45 -16.34
CA VAL A 339 -4.67 31.28 -15.41
C VAL A 339 -3.39 31.27 -16.22
N TYR A 340 -2.41 32.03 -15.79
CA TYR A 340 -1.08 32.10 -16.38
C TYR A 340 -0.05 31.74 -15.32
N GLN A 341 0.89 30.87 -15.67
CA GLN A 341 2.10 30.66 -14.88
C GLN A 341 3.21 31.54 -15.44
N ILE A 342 3.84 32.31 -14.56
CA ILE A 342 4.90 33.26 -14.90
C ILE A 342 6.26 32.67 -14.50
N PHE A 343 7.24 32.83 -15.37
CA PHE A 343 8.62 32.40 -15.21
C PHE A 343 9.54 33.63 -15.29
N GLY A 344 10.64 33.61 -14.53
CA GLY A 344 11.60 34.72 -14.42
C GLY A 344 11.83 35.11 -12.97
N ASP A 345 13.00 35.68 -12.67
CA ASP A 345 13.40 36.02 -11.30
C ASP A 345 12.65 37.23 -10.72
N ASN A 346 12.30 38.20 -11.58
CA ASN A 346 11.54 39.38 -11.20
C ASN A 346 10.75 39.95 -12.41
N PRO A 347 9.77 39.19 -12.94
CA PRO A 347 9.08 39.55 -14.17
C PRO A 347 8.22 40.80 -13.96
N HIS A 348 8.27 41.77 -14.87
CA HIS A 348 7.30 42.88 -14.88
C HIS A 348 6.11 42.45 -15.71
N ILE A 349 4.93 42.42 -15.10
CA ILE A 349 3.71 41.95 -15.74
C ILE A 349 2.81 43.12 -16.05
N TRP A 350 2.36 43.15 -17.30
CA TRP A 350 1.48 44.17 -17.82
C TRP A 350 0.22 43.52 -18.36
N LEU A 351 -0.90 44.14 -18.05
CA LEU A 351 -2.18 43.87 -18.69
C LEU A 351 -2.40 44.98 -19.72
N THR A 352 -2.56 44.64 -20.99
CA THR A 352 -2.75 45.63 -22.05
C THR A 352 -3.78 45.18 -23.08
N ASP A 353 -4.45 46.13 -23.72
CA ASP A 353 -5.33 45.92 -24.87
C ASP A 353 -4.79 46.55 -26.16
N GLY A 354 -3.49 46.90 -26.18
CA GLY A 354 -2.83 47.62 -27.27
C GLY A 354 -2.95 49.15 -27.20
N HIS A 355 -3.89 49.70 -26.43
CA HIS A 355 -4.06 51.15 -26.25
C HIS A 355 -3.83 51.60 -24.80
N ILE A 356 -4.23 50.79 -23.84
CA ILE A 356 -4.10 51.01 -22.40
C ILE A 356 -3.17 49.93 -21.86
N LYS A 357 -2.28 50.31 -20.94
CA LYS A 357 -1.29 49.41 -20.35
C LYS A 357 -1.25 49.62 -18.84
N TYR A 358 -1.67 48.59 -18.10
CA TYR A 358 -1.68 48.57 -16.64
C TYR A 358 -0.55 47.70 -16.12
N GLN A 359 0.28 48.24 -15.21
CA GLN A 359 1.28 47.45 -14.51
C GLN A 359 0.59 46.68 -13.39
N LEU A 360 0.70 45.35 -13.40
CA LEU A 360 0.16 44.54 -12.31
C LEU A 360 1.09 44.65 -11.10
N VAL A 361 0.50 44.72 -9.91
CA VAL A 361 1.27 44.66 -8.67
C VAL A 361 1.88 43.27 -8.51
N ASN A 362 3.20 43.23 -8.45
CA ASN A 362 3.95 42.03 -8.13
C ASN A 362 3.86 41.76 -6.64
N VAL A 363 3.43 40.57 -6.28
CA VAL A 363 3.40 40.14 -4.88
C VAL A 363 4.80 39.74 -4.42
N GLU A 364 5.17 40.13 -3.20
CA GLU A 364 6.52 39.96 -2.66
C GLU A 364 7.04 38.51 -2.78
N ARG A 365 8.31 38.38 -3.16
CA ARG A 365 9.01 37.10 -3.27
C ARG A 365 9.22 36.52 -1.86
N ASN A 366 8.63 35.37 -1.60
CA ASN A 366 8.95 34.58 -0.42
C ASN A 366 10.12 33.65 -0.74
N LYS A 367 11.04 33.44 0.21
CA LYS A 367 12.25 32.60 0.04
C LYS A 367 11.96 31.14 -0.37
N ASN A 368 10.70 30.70 -0.21
CA ASN A 368 10.30 29.30 -0.34
C ASN A 368 9.29 29.03 -1.48
N THR A 369 8.94 30.03 -2.32
CA THR A 369 8.01 29.83 -3.44
C THR A 369 8.53 30.39 -4.77
N ASP A 370 8.89 29.49 -5.69
CA ASP A 370 9.41 29.84 -7.02
C ASP A 370 8.33 29.97 -8.09
N LYS A 371 7.08 29.60 -7.79
CA LYS A 371 5.96 29.64 -8.74
C LYS A 371 5.15 30.92 -8.55
N TYR A 372 4.88 31.62 -9.66
CA TYR A 372 4.05 32.82 -9.71
C TYR A 372 2.91 32.62 -10.70
N PHE A 373 1.68 32.91 -10.27
CA PHE A 373 0.47 32.75 -11.05
C PHE A 373 -0.27 34.08 -11.20
N VAL A 374 -0.88 34.29 -12.36
CA VAL A 374 -1.81 35.40 -12.61
C VAL A 374 -3.13 34.81 -13.08
N TYR A 375 -4.22 35.17 -12.40
CA TYR A 375 -5.58 34.82 -12.77
C TYR A 375 -6.31 36.06 -13.25
N ILE A 376 -6.96 35.96 -14.39
CA ILE A 376 -7.73 37.07 -14.97
C ILE A 376 -9.13 36.57 -15.23
N SER A 377 -10.12 37.22 -14.63
CA SER A 377 -11.54 36.93 -14.87
C SER A 377 -12.28 38.21 -15.23
N LYS A 378 -13.35 38.08 -16.02
CA LYS A 378 -14.13 39.21 -16.51
C LYS A 378 -15.58 39.07 -16.04
N ASN A 379 -16.10 40.13 -15.43
CA ASN A 379 -17.50 40.24 -15.02
C ASN A 379 -18.07 41.58 -15.49
N LYS A 380 -19.05 41.57 -16.42
CA LYS A 380 -19.72 42.74 -17.04
C LYS A 380 -18.81 43.95 -17.33
N ASP A 381 -18.56 44.80 -16.34
CA ASP A 381 -17.86 46.08 -16.45
C ASP A 381 -16.46 46.09 -15.82
N VAL A 382 -16.02 44.99 -15.21
CA VAL A 382 -14.77 44.90 -14.45
C VAL A 382 -13.96 43.68 -14.88
N LEU A 383 -12.67 43.91 -15.14
CA LEU A 383 -11.68 42.87 -15.28
C LEU A 383 -10.96 42.69 -13.93
N THR A 384 -11.17 41.54 -13.29
CA THR A 384 -10.53 41.18 -12.03
C THR A 384 -9.25 40.42 -12.32
N VAL A 385 -8.12 40.98 -11.88
CA VAL A 385 -6.80 40.37 -12.01
C VAL A 385 -6.29 40.01 -10.62
N THR A 386 -5.88 38.77 -10.45
CA THR A 386 -5.29 38.28 -9.22
C THR A 386 -3.88 37.77 -9.46
N SER A 387 -2.92 38.43 -8.84
CA SER A 387 -1.53 37.99 -8.76
C SER A 387 -1.38 37.08 -7.52
N SER A 388 -0.82 35.89 -7.69
CA SER A 388 -0.70 34.90 -6.62
C SER A 388 0.65 34.19 -6.61
N ARG A 389 1.35 34.29 -5.48
CA ARG A 389 2.46 33.41 -5.09
C ARG A 389 2.04 32.44 -3.99
N ALA A 390 0.75 32.33 -3.73
CA ALA A 390 0.17 31.46 -2.72
C ALA A 390 -0.02 30.04 -3.23
N VAL A 391 1.10 29.31 -3.24
CA VAL A 391 1.11 27.87 -3.50
C VAL A 391 1.13 27.14 -2.18
N ILE A 392 0.05 26.42 -1.90
CA ILE A 392 -0.17 25.66 -0.69
C ILE A 392 0.08 24.19 -1.00
N TYR A 393 1.16 23.65 -0.44
CA TYR A 393 1.44 22.22 -0.49
C TYR A 393 1.00 21.61 0.82
N SER A 394 0.20 20.55 0.78
CA SER A 394 -0.04 19.77 1.99
C SER A 394 1.17 18.88 2.28
N ALA A 395 1.61 18.82 3.54
CA ALA A 395 2.71 17.95 3.96
C ALA A 395 2.36 16.47 3.77
N ALA A 396 3.34 15.55 3.77
CA ALA A 396 3.08 14.11 3.58
C ALA A 396 1.99 13.53 4.52
N TRP A 397 1.85 14.12 5.71
CA TRP A 397 0.86 13.79 6.72
C TRP A 397 -0.54 14.38 6.47
N GLU A 398 -0.65 15.29 5.51
CA GLU A 398 -1.82 16.10 5.14
C GLU A 398 -2.30 15.76 3.71
N ARG A 399 -1.73 14.73 3.07
CA ARG A 399 -1.87 14.42 1.62
C ARG A 399 -3.00 13.46 1.26
N TYR A 400 -3.84 13.09 2.21
CA TYR A 400 -4.84 12.03 1.99
C TYR A 400 -6.09 12.52 1.26
N SER A 401 -5.94 12.89 -0.01
CA SER A 401 -6.98 13.60 -0.76
C SER A 401 -8.21 12.76 -1.17
N GLN A 402 -8.18 11.42 -1.07
CA GLN A 402 -9.39 10.60 -1.35
C GLN A 402 -10.47 10.72 -0.28
N TRP A 403 -10.08 11.04 0.95
CA TRP A 403 -11.04 11.17 2.05
C TRP A 403 -11.46 12.61 2.27
N VAL A 404 -10.70 13.58 1.73
CA VAL A 404 -11.06 15.00 1.78
C VAL A 404 -12.10 15.29 0.69
N ASN A 405 -13.33 15.53 1.12
CA ASN A 405 -14.44 15.91 0.26
C ASN A 405 -14.41 17.39 -0.11
N SER A 406 -13.99 18.26 0.81
CA SER A 406 -13.83 19.69 0.52
C SER A 406 -12.67 20.33 1.28
N VAL A 407 -12.18 21.45 0.75
CA VAL A 407 -11.10 22.27 1.32
C VAL A 407 -11.55 23.71 1.46
N SER A 408 -11.24 24.34 2.58
CA SER A 408 -11.38 25.78 2.79
C SER A 408 -10.00 26.40 3.05
N VAL A 409 -9.74 27.59 2.52
CA VAL A 409 -8.52 28.35 2.79
C VAL A 409 -8.92 29.72 3.32
N THR A 410 -8.35 30.15 4.44
CA THR A 410 -8.72 31.39 5.12
C THR A 410 -7.53 32.26 5.54
N ASP A 411 -7.77 33.57 5.60
CA ASP A 411 -6.81 34.55 6.12
C ASP A 411 -6.80 34.60 7.68
N LYS A 412 -6.04 35.53 8.27
CA LYS A 412 -5.97 35.69 9.74
C LYS A 412 -7.31 36.08 10.38
N ASN A 413 -8.21 36.69 9.60
CA ASN A 413 -9.54 37.14 10.01
C ASN A 413 -10.62 36.08 9.75
N ASN A 414 -10.23 34.87 9.33
CA ASN A 414 -11.12 33.78 8.89
C ASN A 414 -11.97 34.12 7.65
N SER A 415 -11.54 35.06 6.83
CA SER A 415 -12.17 35.32 5.52
C SER A 415 -11.73 34.24 4.54
N GLU A 416 -12.68 33.60 3.86
CA GLU A 416 -12.43 32.52 2.91
C GLU A 416 -12.02 33.05 1.53
N PHE A 417 -11.02 32.41 0.91
CA PHE A 417 -10.61 32.74 -0.45
C PHE A 417 -11.53 32.05 -1.47
N SER A 418 -11.99 32.79 -2.49
CA SER A 418 -13.14 32.40 -3.34
C SER A 418 -12.82 31.46 -4.53
N THR A 419 -11.55 31.32 -4.92
CA THR A 419 -11.12 30.51 -6.08
C THR A 419 -9.85 29.77 -5.73
N LEU A 420 -9.93 28.43 -5.74
CA LEU A 420 -8.78 27.56 -5.52
C LEU A 420 -8.55 26.71 -6.78
N ILE A 421 -7.31 26.51 -7.18
CA ILE A 421 -6.97 25.53 -8.23
C ILE A 421 -6.18 24.42 -7.61
N ARG A 422 -6.58 23.17 -7.87
CA ARG A 422 -5.72 22.02 -7.60
C ARG A 422 -4.76 21.80 -8.76
N ILE A 423 -3.47 21.86 -8.44
CA ILE A 423 -2.38 21.39 -9.29
C ILE A 423 -2.23 19.90 -8.98
N SER A 424 -2.47 19.04 -9.97
CA SER A 424 -2.14 17.62 -9.86
C SER A 424 -1.05 17.31 -10.87
N ALA A 425 0.13 16.95 -10.39
CA ALA A 425 1.21 16.50 -11.24
C ALA A 425 0.93 15.07 -11.75
N LEU A 426 0.21 14.97 -12.86
CA LEU A 426 0.13 13.76 -13.69
C LEU A 426 0.91 13.93 -15.00
N LYS A 427 0.82 15.12 -15.58
CA LYS A 427 1.59 15.65 -16.71
C LYS A 427 1.79 17.15 -16.44
N PRO A 428 2.87 17.79 -16.90
CA PRO A 428 2.99 19.25 -16.84
C PRO A 428 1.78 19.91 -17.53
N GLY A 429 1.21 20.98 -16.94
CA GLY A 429 0.25 21.84 -17.65
C GLY A 429 -1.25 21.59 -17.44
N VAL A 430 -1.66 20.57 -16.67
CA VAL A 430 -3.10 20.27 -16.43
C VAL A 430 -3.51 20.67 -15.02
N TYR A 431 -4.49 21.57 -14.91
CA TYR A 431 -4.93 22.17 -13.65
C TYR A 431 -6.45 22.08 -13.55
N LYS A 432 -6.96 21.97 -12.32
CA LYS A 432 -8.41 21.93 -12.07
C LYS A 432 -8.83 23.08 -11.17
N ALA A 433 -9.67 23.96 -11.70
CA ALA A 433 -10.32 24.97 -10.88
C ALA A 433 -11.37 24.32 -9.99
N LEU A 434 -11.35 24.73 -8.74
CA LEU A 434 -12.26 24.31 -7.71
C LEU A 434 -13.02 25.57 -7.26
N SER A 435 -14.31 25.64 -7.58
CA SER A 435 -15.16 26.79 -7.29
C SER A 435 -15.66 26.78 -5.85
N VAL A 436 -15.62 27.94 -5.17
CA VAL A 436 -16.23 28.09 -3.84
C VAL A 436 -17.74 27.96 -3.89
N ASN A 437 -18.28 27.26 -2.90
CA ASN A 437 -19.70 27.22 -2.62
C ASN A 437 -20.09 28.47 -1.80
N GLU A 438 -21.06 29.24 -2.28
CA GLU A 438 -21.58 30.45 -1.61
C GLU A 438 -22.18 30.18 -0.21
N LYS A 439 -22.35 28.90 0.17
CA LYS A 439 -22.93 28.48 1.45
C LYS A 439 -21.91 28.18 2.57
N GLY A 440 -20.62 28.45 2.38
CA GLY A 440 -19.59 28.24 3.43
C GLY A 440 -19.26 26.77 3.72
N GLU A 441 -19.55 25.86 2.78
CA GLU A 441 -19.22 24.43 2.84
C GLU A 441 -17.82 24.13 2.24
N GLY A 442 -17.03 25.18 2.00
CA GLY A 442 -15.74 25.13 1.32
C GLY A 442 -15.81 24.59 -0.11
N VAL A 443 -14.65 24.25 -0.65
CA VAL A 443 -14.47 23.90 -2.06
C VAL A 443 -14.40 22.39 -2.24
N LYS A 444 -15.35 21.79 -2.96
CA LYS A 444 -15.37 20.33 -3.19
C LYS A 444 -14.16 19.86 -4.01
N LEU A 445 -13.46 18.85 -3.50
CA LEU A 445 -12.44 18.12 -4.25
C LEU A 445 -13.09 16.99 -5.04
N THR A 446 -12.86 16.95 -6.36
CA THR A 446 -13.16 15.74 -7.14
C THR A 446 -12.00 14.77 -7.03
N SER A 447 -12.29 13.48 -6.84
CA SER A 447 -11.28 12.43 -6.94
C SER A 447 -10.66 12.42 -8.34
N PHE A 448 -9.34 12.25 -8.41
CA PHE A 448 -8.64 11.99 -9.66
C PHE A 448 -8.39 10.49 -9.74
N ASN A 449 -8.88 9.84 -10.80
CA ASN A 449 -8.44 8.49 -11.13
C ASN A 449 -7.12 8.60 -11.88
N TYR A 450 -6.00 8.49 -11.16
CA TYR A 450 -4.68 8.47 -11.76
C TYR A 450 -4.46 7.13 -12.49
N PRO A 451 -3.83 7.10 -13.69
CA PRO A 451 -3.29 5.85 -14.22
C PRO A 451 -2.30 5.26 -13.22
N ASP A 452 -2.42 3.96 -12.94
CA ASP A 452 -1.53 3.27 -12.01
C ASP A 452 -0.07 3.38 -12.49
N PHE A 453 0.80 4.00 -11.69
CA PHE A 453 2.25 3.84 -11.88
C PHE A 453 2.68 2.41 -11.53
N GLY A 454 3.89 2.02 -11.96
CA GLY A 454 4.42 0.66 -11.75
C GLY A 454 4.36 0.19 -10.29
N SER A 455 4.59 1.09 -9.33
CA SER A 455 4.57 0.80 -7.89
C SER A 455 3.18 0.48 -7.38
N PHE A 456 2.18 1.23 -7.82
CA PHE A 456 0.79 1.02 -7.42
C PHE A 456 0.20 -0.23 -8.08
N THR A 457 0.56 -0.49 -9.34
CA THR A 457 0.27 -1.77 -10.01
C THR A 457 0.86 -2.94 -9.22
N ALA A 458 2.11 -2.81 -8.78
CA ALA A 458 2.77 -3.83 -7.97
C ALA A 458 2.12 -3.99 -6.57
N MET A 459 1.57 -2.92 -5.97
CA MET A 459 0.76 -3.02 -4.75
C MET A 459 -0.55 -3.78 -4.99
N LYS A 460 -1.24 -3.56 -6.12
CA LYS A 460 -2.44 -4.35 -6.50
C LYS A 460 -2.09 -5.83 -6.68
N VAL A 461 -0.95 -6.13 -7.31
CA VAL A 461 -0.44 -7.51 -7.42
C VAL A 461 -0.11 -8.08 -6.03
N ALA A 462 0.52 -7.30 -5.16
CA ALA A 462 0.83 -7.72 -3.80
C ALA A 462 -0.45 -7.99 -2.98
N PHE A 463 -1.51 -7.19 -3.14
CA PHE A 463 -2.82 -7.46 -2.54
C PHE A 463 -3.36 -8.83 -2.97
N VAL A 464 -3.31 -9.14 -4.26
CA VAL A 464 -3.73 -10.45 -4.79
C VAL A 464 -2.92 -11.58 -4.17
N LEU A 465 -1.59 -11.44 -4.07
CA LEU A 465 -0.71 -12.42 -3.44
C LEU A 465 -1.02 -12.60 -1.94
N VAL A 466 -1.34 -11.51 -1.23
CA VAL A 466 -1.80 -11.56 0.16
C VAL A 466 -3.09 -12.38 0.26
N CYS A 467 -4.08 -12.15 -0.60
CA CYS A 467 -5.33 -12.92 -0.61
C CYS A 467 -5.10 -14.41 -0.89
N ILE A 468 -4.23 -14.75 -1.84
CA ILE A 468 -3.81 -16.14 -2.11
C ILE A 468 -3.15 -16.76 -0.88
N SER A 469 -2.32 -15.99 -0.16
CA SER A 469 -1.61 -16.50 1.01
C SER A 469 -2.56 -16.92 2.13
N PHE A 470 -3.71 -16.24 2.31
CA PHE A 470 -4.75 -16.67 3.26
C PHE A 470 -5.28 -18.06 2.92
N VAL A 471 -5.60 -18.31 1.65
CA VAL A 471 -6.05 -19.62 1.17
C VAL A 471 -5.02 -20.70 1.49
N LEU A 472 -3.74 -20.43 1.18
CA LEU A 472 -2.66 -21.38 1.43
C LEU A 472 -2.47 -21.65 2.93
N LEU A 473 -2.44 -20.61 3.76
CA LEU A 473 -2.28 -20.74 5.21
C LEU A 473 -3.44 -21.52 5.83
N THR A 474 -4.69 -21.23 5.46
CA THR A 474 -5.87 -21.98 5.92
C THR A 474 -5.80 -23.44 5.48
N TYR A 475 -5.41 -23.71 4.23
CA TYR A 475 -5.21 -25.07 3.73
C TYR A 475 -4.15 -25.84 4.53
N PHE A 476 -2.98 -25.23 4.75
CA PHE A 476 -1.90 -25.86 5.51
C PHE A 476 -2.30 -26.10 6.96
N LEU A 477 -2.95 -25.13 7.60
CA LEU A 477 -3.45 -25.27 8.96
C LEU A 477 -4.44 -26.42 9.07
N PHE A 478 -5.37 -26.53 8.12
CA PHE A 478 -6.30 -27.65 8.06
C PHE A 478 -5.58 -28.99 7.90
N ALA A 479 -4.62 -29.08 6.98
CA ALA A 479 -3.85 -30.30 6.75
C ALA A 479 -3.08 -30.73 8.01
N ILE A 480 -2.47 -29.77 8.72
CA ILE A 480 -1.78 -29.98 9.99
C ILE A 480 -2.75 -30.50 11.06
N MET A 481 -3.94 -29.90 11.15
CA MET A 481 -4.98 -30.32 12.09
C MET A 481 -5.48 -31.73 11.80
N ARG A 482 -5.69 -32.10 10.53
CA ARG A 482 -6.05 -33.47 10.14
C ARG A 482 -4.97 -34.48 10.57
N CYS A 483 -3.69 -34.14 10.43
CA CYS A 483 -2.58 -34.96 10.91
C CYS A 483 -2.57 -35.09 12.44
N LEU A 484 -2.84 -34.01 13.16
CA LEU A 484 -2.96 -34.03 14.62
C LEU A 484 -4.15 -34.90 15.08
N ILE A 485 -5.31 -34.78 14.43
CA ILE A 485 -6.50 -35.60 14.73
C ILE A 485 -6.22 -37.08 14.46
N SER A 486 -5.58 -37.40 13.33
CA SER A 486 -5.19 -38.79 13.04
C SER A 486 -4.25 -39.34 14.11
N SER A 487 -3.34 -38.51 14.64
CA SER A 487 -2.42 -38.89 15.72
C SER A 487 -3.15 -39.02 17.07
N ALA A 488 -4.23 -38.26 17.29
CA ALA A 488 -5.05 -38.29 18.51
C ALA A 488 -5.80 -39.60 18.71
N ILE A 489 -6.23 -40.22 17.60
CA ILE A 489 -6.93 -41.52 17.58
C ILE A 489 -6.05 -42.64 18.17
N ASN A 490 -4.72 -42.51 18.11
CA ASN A 490 -3.75 -43.49 18.61
C ASN A 490 -3.42 -43.31 20.11
N ALA A 491 -4.44 -43.15 20.97
CA ALA A 491 -4.35 -43.02 22.43
C ALA A 491 -3.67 -41.73 22.99
N GLN A 492 -3.50 -40.68 22.17
CA GLN A 492 -2.89 -39.40 22.60
C GLN A 492 -3.83 -38.20 22.62
N SER A 493 -5.12 -38.42 22.41
CA SER A 493 -6.15 -37.38 22.29
C SER A 493 -6.03 -36.26 23.32
N LYS A 494 -5.91 -36.60 24.63
CA LYS A 494 -5.77 -35.60 25.70
C LYS A 494 -4.61 -34.63 25.47
N LYS A 495 -3.43 -35.13 25.07
CA LYS A 495 -2.22 -34.30 24.88
C LYS A 495 -2.35 -33.35 23.70
N ILE A 496 -2.88 -33.87 22.59
CA ILE A 496 -3.05 -33.09 21.36
C ILE A 496 -4.07 -31.98 21.57
N TRP A 497 -5.18 -32.26 22.27
CA TRP A 497 -6.13 -31.23 22.66
C TRP A 497 -5.47 -30.14 23.49
N ILE A 498 -4.71 -30.52 24.53
CA ILE A 498 -4.01 -29.56 25.39
C ILE A 498 -3.02 -28.70 24.58
N VAL A 499 -2.29 -29.28 23.62
CA VAL A 499 -1.37 -28.50 22.75
C VAL A 499 -2.12 -27.52 21.86
N CYS A 500 -3.19 -27.97 21.20
CA CYS A 500 -4.00 -27.09 20.35
C CYS A 500 -4.63 -25.96 21.16
N PHE A 501 -5.22 -26.26 22.32
CA PHE A 501 -5.78 -25.25 23.22
C PHE A 501 -4.71 -24.33 23.82
N GLY A 502 -3.53 -24.85 24.14
CA GLY A 502 -2.42 -24.05 24.64
C GLY A 502 -1.94 -23.04 23.60
N ILE A 503 -1.60 -23.50 22.39
CA ILE A 503 -1.14 -22.62 21.31
C ILE A 503 -2.23 -21.61 20.92
N PHE A 504 -3.44 -22.08 20.59
CA PHE A 504 -4.50 -21.17 20.17
C PHE A 504 -4.97 -20.26 21.29
N GLY A 505 -5.07 -20.76 22.53
CA GLY A 505 -5.48 -19.97 23.68
C GLY A 505 -4.51 -18.82 23.93
N TRP A 506 -3.20 -19.10 23.92
CA TRP A 506 -2.17 -18.08 24.05
C TRP A 506 -2.23 -17.08 22.90
N LEU A 507 -2.19 -17.51 21.65
CA LEU A 507 -2.28 -16.60 20.50
C LEU A 507 -3.58 -15.78 20.50
N LEU A 508 -4.72 -16.37 20.89
CA LEU A 508 -6.00 -15.68 21.00
C LEU A 508 -5.99 -14.63 22.11
N ILE A 509 -5.41 -14.94 23.28
CA ILE A 509 -5.26 -13.97 24.38
C ILE A 509 -4.48 -12.75 23.90
N ALA A 510 -3.34 -12.95 23.24
CA ALA A 510 -2.57 -11.83 22.69
C ALA A 510 -3.38 -11.07 21.65
N MET A 511 -4.02 -11.76 20.70
CA MET A 511 -4.83 -11.12 19.68
C MET A 511 -5.99 -10.31 20.29
N VAL A 512 -6.71 -10.82 21.27
CA VAL A 512 -7.85 -10.14 21.92
C VAL A 512 -7.38 -8.94 22.75
N ILE A 513 -6.34 -9.10 23.57
CA ILE A 513 -5.77 -7.99 24.36
C ILE A 513 -5.21 -6.90 23.45
N GLY A 514 -4.55 -7.33 22.38
CA GLY A 514 -3.98 -6.45 21.37
C GLY A 514 -5.01 -5.95 20.35
N TRP A 515 -6.25 -6.43 20.27
CA TRP A 515 -7.13 -6.03 19.17
C TRP A 515 -7.58 -4.56 19.29
N PRO A 516 -7.64 -3.77 18.21
CA PRO A 516 -6.92 -3.97 16.93
C PRO A 516 -5.46 -3.48 17.07
N ALA A 517 -4.46 -4.36 16.92
CA ALA A 517 -3.05 -3.99 17.06
C ALA A 517 -2.29 -4.20 15.76
N VAL A 518 -1.69 -3.10 15.32
CA VAL A 518 -0.40 -3.07 14.68
C VAL A 518 0.50 -2.30 15.65
N LEU A 519 1.49 -2.91 16.29
CA LEU A 519 2.35 -2.16 17.23
C LEU A 519 3.53 -1.53 16.47
N GLY A 520 3.76 -0.22 16.61
CA GLY A 520 5.00 0.45 16.20
C GLY A 520 4.89 1.52 15.10
N TRP A 521 5.89 2.43 15.08
CA TRP A 521 6.01 3.62 14.23
C TRP A 521 6.17 3.34 12.73
N ASP A 522 6.92 2.29 12.36
CA ASP A 522 7.24 1.92 10.96
C ASP A 522 6.02 1.41 10.15
N GLY A 523 4.84 1.32 10.78
CA GLY A 523 3.59 0.94 10.14
C GLY A 523 2.98 2.04 9.26
N PHE A 524 3.31 3.32 9.47
CA PHE A 524 2.70 4.45 8.73
C PHE A 524 3.32 4.75 7.37
N SER A 525 4.62 4.53 7.19
CA SER A 525 5.30 4.79 5.91
C SER A 525 4.59 4.09 4.73
N PRO A 526 4.15 2.83 4.85
CA PRO A 526 3.33 2.19 3.83
C PRO A 526 1.97 2.87 3.53
N TYR A 527 1.30 3.50 4.51
CA TYR A 527 0.07 4.27 4.28
C TYR A 527 0.35 5.51 3.45
N ILE A 528 1.42 6.24 3.79
CA ILE A 528 1.87 7.41 3.04
C ILE A 528 2.21 7.01 1.60
N GLN A 529 2.89 5.88 1.40
CA GLN A 529 3.23 5.37 0.07
C GLN A 529 2.03 4.94 -0.76
N ALA A 530 1.12 4.15 -0.16
CA ALA A 530 -0.05 3.63 -0.85
C ALA A 530 -0.98 4.75 -1.34
N GLN A 531 -1.00 5.89 -0.65
CA GLN A 531 -1.97 6.95 -0.92
C GLN A 531 -1.35 8.18 -1.58
N GLY A 532 -0.14 8.57 -1.17
CA GLY A 532 0.61 9.66 -1.80
C GLY A 532 1.27 9.30 -3.12
N GLY A 533 1.30 8.01 -3.51
CA GLY A 533 2.00 7.54 -4.72
C GLY A 533 3.52 7.70 -4.64
N GLN A 534 4.08 7.84 -3.43
CA GLN A 534 5.51 8.10 -3.20
C GLN A 534 6.34 6.81 -3.19
N ILE A 535 7.61 6.96 -3.59
CA ILE A 535 8.63 5.91 -3.55
C ILE A 535 9.35 6.05 -2.21
N THR A 536 9.19 5.11 -1.27
CA THR A 536 10.09 5.02 -0.12
C THR A 536 10.60 3.59 0.04
N LEU A 537 11.91 3.42 -0.01
CA LEU A 537 12.58 2.12 -0.11
C LEU A 537 13.28 1.79 1.21
N TRP A 538 12.52 1.66 2.30
CA TRP A 538 13.10 1.64 3.66
C TRP A 538 14.13 0.52 3.95
N TYR A 539 14.02 -0.71 3.44
CA TYR A 539 15.09 -1.74 3.51
C TYR A 539 14.97 -2.81 2.39
N GLY A 540 14.07 -2.59 1.43
CA GLY A 540 13.72 -3.55 0.39
C GLY A 540 12.48 -3.08 -0.37
N ILE A 541 12.24 -3.71 -1.51
CA ILE A 541 11.12 -3.37 -2.41
C ILE A 541 9.85 -4.10 -1.97
N GLY A 542 9.98 -5.31 -1.42
CA GLY A 542 8.85 -6.17 -1.07
C GLY A 542 8.02 -5.66 0.11
N TYR A 543 8.64 -5.08 1.14
CA TYR A 543 7.92 -4.59 2.32
C TYR A 543 6.85 -3.54 2.00
N PRO A 544 7.18 -2.39 1.36
CA PRO A 544 6.18 -1.38 1.05
C PRO A 544 5.08 -1.89 0.13
N LEU A 545 5.41 -2.80 -0.80
CA LEU A 545 4.42 -3.40 -1.70
C LEU A 545 3.44 -4.33 -0.97
N ILE A 546 3.95 -5.20 -0.10
CA ILE A 546 3.11 -6.17 0.63
C ILE A 546 2.23 -5.46 1.65
N VAL A 547 2.78 -4.51 2.40
CA VAL A 547 1.97 -3.72 3.32
C VAL A 547 0.98 -2.85 2.55
N GLY A 548 1.39 -2.17 1.48
CA GLY A 548 0.48 -1.46 0.57
C GLY A 548 -0.65 -2.37 0.07
N GLY A 549 -0.32 -3.62 -0.27
CA GLY A 549 -1.30 -4.66 -0.58
C GLY A 549 -2.30 -4.88 0.54
N PHE A 550 -1.86 -5.12 1.78
CA PHE A 550 -2.77 -5.21 2.93
C PHE A 550 -3.62 -3.94 3.12
N LEU A 551 -3.07 -2.76 2.84
CA LEU A 551 -3.81 -1.50 2.97
C LEU A 551 -4.89 -1.32 1.89
N LEU A 552 -4.69 -1.86 0.68
CA LEU A 552 -5.74 -1.90 -0.34
C LEU A 552 -6.97 -2.71 0.10
N SER A 553 -6.87 -3.55 1.14
CA SER A 553 -8.03 -4.22 1.75
C SER A 553 -8.95 -3.28 2.54
N ASN A 554 -8.54 -2.03 2.80
CA ASN A 554 -9.18 -1.08 3.71
C ASN A 554 -9.35 -1.59 5.16
N MET A 555 -8.69 -2.69 5.54
CA MET A 555 -8.80 -3.30 6.86
C MET A 555 -7.42 -3.68 7.41
N PRO A 556 -6.72 -2.77 8.11
CA PRO A 556 -5.38 -3.07 8.64
C PRO A 556 -5.37 -4.21 9.68
N GLN A 557 -6.51 -4.52 10.29
CA GLN A 557 -6.66 -5.65 11.22
C GLN A 557 -6.46 -7.01 10.54
N VAL A 558 -6.58 -7.08 9.21
CA VAL A 558 -6.33 -8.30 8.43
C VAL A 558 -4.89 -8.78 8.58
N ILE A 559 -3.95 -7.86 8.80
CA ILE A 559 -2.54 -8.19 9.07
C ILE A 559 -2.43 -9.06 10.32
N THR A 560 -3.13 -8.69 11.40
CA THR A 560 -3.12 -9.45 12.67
C THR A 560 -3.65 -10.87 12.47
N VAL A 561 -4.72 -11.03 11.67
CA VAL A 561 -5.30 -12.34 11.34
C VAL A 561 -4.32 -13.18 10.52
N TRP A 562 -3.65 -12.56 9.52
CA TRP A 562 -2.64 -13.23 8.72
C TRP A 562 -1.48 -13.74 9.60
N SER A 563 -0.95 -12.89 10.48
CA SER A 563 0.15 -13.21 11.40
C SER A 563 -0.24 -14.33 12.36
N PHE A 564 -1.47 -14.31 12.88
CA PHE A 564 -2.02 -15.38 13.71
C PHE A 564 -2.03 -16.72 12.97
N LEU A 565 -2.56 -16.75 11.74
CA LEU A 565 -2.65 -17.96 10.93
C LEU A 565 -1.27 -18.53 10.61
N ALA A 566 -0.35 -17.68 10.16
CA ALA A 566 1.00 -18.09 9.81
C ALA A 566 1.80 -18.57 11.04
N THR A 567 1.69 -17.89 12.19
CA THR A 567 2.30 -18.33 13.45
C THR A 567 1.73 -19.68 13.90
N SER A 568 0.41 -19.87 13.77
CA SER A 568 -0.26 -21.14 14.08
C SER A 568 0.25 -22.29 13.20
N VAL A 569 0.42 -22.05 11.89
CA VAL A 569 0.96 -23.04 10.94
C VAL A 569 2.37 -23.48 11.34
N VAL A 570 3.25 -22.55 11.73
CA VAL A 570 4.62 -22.87 12.16
C VAL A 570 4.61 -23.72 13.43
N LEU A 571 3.94 -23.26 14.49
CA LEU A 571 3.93 -23.92 15.80
C LEU A 571 3.23 -25.28 15.74
N LEU A 572 1.99 -25.33 15.24
CA LEU A 572 1.22 -26.57 15.15
C LEU A 572 1.81 -27.55 14.14
N GLY A 573 2.42 -27.04 13.06
CA GLY A 573 3.09 -27.88 12.06
C GLY A 573 4.18 -28.72 12.69
N SER A 574 5.01 -28.14 13.55
CA SER A 574 6.07 -28.89 14.22
C SER A 574 5.58 -29.77 15.34
N CYS A 575 4.57 -29.33 16.11
CA CYS A 575 3.91 -30.20 17.08
C CYS A 575 3.30 -31.44 16.39
N SER A 576 2.67 -31.26 15.23
CA SER A 576 2.10 -32.35 14.42
C SER A 576 3.16 -33.36 14.00
N LEU A 577 4.32 -32.89 13.54
CA LEU A 577 5.47 -33.75 13.23
C LEU A 577 5.99 -34.48 14.47
N PHE A 578 6.09 -33.80 15.61
CA PHE A 578 6.58 -34.40 16.85
C PHE A 578 5.65 -35.52 17.35
N PHE A 579 4.35 -35.28 17.43
CA PHE A 579 3.36 -36.27 17.88
C PHE A 579 3.25 -37.46 16.92
N ARG A 580 3.61 -37.30 15.64
CA ARG A 580 3.71 -38.42 14.70
C ARG A 580 4.76 -39.45 15.11
N TYR A 581 5.86 -39.00 15.72
CA TYR A 581 7.03 -39.85 16.01
C TYR A 581 7.22 -40.21 17.49
N TYR A 582 6.65 -39.42 18.40
CA TYR A 582 6.82 -39.58 19.84
C TYR A 582 5.49 -39.89 20.52
N GLN A 583 5.48 -40.96 21.31
CA GLN A 583 4.30 -41.44 22.03
C GLN A 583 4.58 -41.65 23.53
N GLY A 584 3.52 -41.88 24.32
CA GLY A 584 3.67 -42.18 25.75
C GLY A 584 4.19 -40.99 26.58
N LYS A 585 5.05 -41.24 27.58
CA LYS A 585 5.54 -40.18 28.49
C LYS A 585 6.31 -39.06 27.76
N LEU A 586 7.07 -39.41 26.71
CA LEU A 586 7.86 -38.43 25.94
C LEU A 586 6.99 -37.42 25.17
N ALA A 587 5.74 -37.77 24.84
CA ALA A 587 4.81 -36.86 24.19
C ALA A 587 4.37 -35.69 25.11
N TRP A 588 4.53 -35.81 26.44
CA TRP A 588 4.27 -34.70 27.36
C TRP A 588 5.27 -33.55 27.21
N TRP A 589 6.45 -33.79 26.64
CA TRP A 589 7.36 -32.70 26.29
C TRP A 589 6.69 -31.73 25.30
N GLY A 590 6.01 -32.23 24.27
CA GLY A 590 5.26 -31.36 23.34
C GLY A 590 4.16 -30.52 24.04
N VAL A 591 3.60 -31.02 25.13
CA VAL A 591 2.59 -30.32 25.94
C VAL A 591 3.21 -29.23 26.80
N ILE A 592 4.30 -29.54 27.51
CA ILE A 592 5.05 -28.56 28.32
C ILE A 592 5.53 -27.41 27.41
N TRP A 593 6.03 -27.76 26.23
CA TRP A 593 6.45 -26.80 25.22
C TRP A 593 5.32 -25.86 24.77
N ALA A 594 4.12 -26.37 24.55
CA ALA A 594 2.97 -25.57 24.10
C ALA A 594 2.33 -24.71 25.20
N ILE A 595 2.27 -25.18 26.44
CA ILE A 595 1.60 -24.44 27.52
C ILE A 595 2.55 -23.49 28.26
N VAL A 596 3.74 -23.98 28.61
CA VAL A 596 4.64 -23.30 29.54
C VAL A 596 5.61 -22.40 28.80
N TYR A 597 6.16 -22.86 27.66
CA TYR A 597 7.22 -22.10 27.00
C TYR A 597 6.72 -20.97 26.10
N ILE A 598 5.59 -21.13 25.40
CA ILE A 598 5.01 -20.06 24.58
C ILE A 598 4.79 -18.75 25.36
N PRO A 599 4.15 -18.75 26.55
CA PRO A 599 4.01 -17.52 27.32
C PRO A 599 5.36 -17.05 27.87
N LEU A 600 6.35 -17.92 28.10
CA LEU A 600 7.68 -17.48 28.51
C LEU A 600 8.52 -16.89 27.37
N THR A 601 7.94 -16.66 26.18
CA THR A 601 8.60 -16.08 25.01
C THR A 601 7.81 -14.89 24.45
N VAL A 602 8.44 -14.13 23.56
CA VAL A 602 7.81 -12.99 22.88
C VAL A 602 6.93 -13.43 21.70
N ILE A 603 6.86 -14.74 21.38
CA ILE A 603 6.20 -15.25 20.16
C ILE A 603 4.79 -14.66 19.98
N MET A 604 3.99 -14.63 21.06
CA MET A 604 2.63 -14.11 21.05
C MET A 604 2.51 -12.61 20.76
N LEU A 605 3.45 -11.80 21.23
CA LEU A 605 3.43 -10.36 20.97
C LEU A 605 4.15 -10.01 19.68
N GLY A 606 5.18 -10.77 19.33
CA GLY A 606 5.90 -10.63 18.07
C GLY A 606 5.00 -10.79 16.84
N MET A 607 3.92 -11.58 16.93
CA MET A 607 2.93 -11.65 15.85
C MET A 607 2.05 -10.39 15.72
N LEU A 608 2.01 -9.55 16.76
CA LEU A 608 1.24 -8.29 16.82
C LEU A 608 2.11 -7.05 16.58
N THR A 609 3.44 -7.19 16.64
CA THR A 609 4.40 -6.09 16.51
C THR A 609 4.90 -5.89 15.08
N HIS A 610 5.31 -4.65 14.79
CA HIS A 610 6.04 -4.18 13.61
C HIS A 610 5.80 -4.98 12.32
N LEU A 611 4.85 -4.50 11.53
CA LEU A 611 4.48 -4.95 10.18
C LEU A 611 5.64 -5.47 9.30
N ARG A 612 6.82 -4.88 9.42
CA ARG A 612 8.03 -5.26 8.66
C ARG A 612 8.69 -6.54 9.17
N ASP A 613 8.97 -6.59 10.46
CA ASP A 613 9.92 -7.55 11.02
C ASP A 613 9.23 -8.85 11.40
N ALA A 614 7.99 -8.78 11.90
CA ALA A 614 7.15 -9.96 12.11
C ALA A 614 6.85 -10.66 10.78
N PHE A 615 6.50 -9.92 9.73
CA PHE A 615 6.23 -10.50 8.41
C PHE A 615 7.47 -11.16 7.81
N ASN A 616 8.62 -10.48 7.84
CA ASN A 616 9.87 -11.04 7.32
C ASN A 616 10.33 -12.27 8.12
N GLY A 617 10.33 -12.19 9.45
CA GLY A 617 10.71 -13.30 10.33
C GLY A 617 9.78 -14.50 10.19
N LEU A 618 8.46 -14.27 10.12
CA LEU A 618 7.47 -15.33 9.96
C LEU A 618 7.55 -16.01 8.58
N THR A 619 7.75 -15.22 7.53
CA THR A 619 7.96 -15.75 6.17
C THR A 619 9.24 -16.58 6.11
N LEU A 620 10.32 -16.14 6.78
CA LEU A 620 11.56 -16.90 6.84
C LEU A 620 11.40 -18.19 7.65
N ALA A 621 10.69 -18.16 8.78
CA ALA A 621 10.38 -19.33 9.59
C ALA A 621 9.56 -20.37 8.79
N LEU A 622 8.55 -19.94 8.02
CA LEU A 622 7.79 -20.81 7.11
C LEU A 622 8.70 -21.45 6.05
N PHE A 623 9.62 -20.68 5.46
CA PHE A 623 10.59 -21.18 4.50
C PHE A 623 11.53 -22.22 5.12
N MET A 624 12.07 -21.96 6.32
CA MET A 624 12.96 -22.88 7.02
C MET A 624 12.27 -24.19 7.40
N LEU A 625 11.08 -24.11 8.00
CA LEU A 625 10.30 -25.29 8.38
C LEU A 625 9.89 -26.11 7.14
N GLY A 626 9.45 -25.43 6.07
CA GLY A 626 9.11 -26.07 4.81
C GLY A 626 10.30 -26.78 4.15
N SER A 627 11.47 -26.14 4.15
CA SER A 627 12.72 -26.71 3.63
C SER A 627 13.18 -27.92 4.44
N PHE A 628 13.12 -27.84 5.77
CA PHE A 628 13.41 -28.97 6.67
C PHE A 628 12.49 -30.16 6.41
N CYS A 629 11.17 -29.91 6.29
CA CYS A 629 10.20 -30.96 5.98
C CYS A 629 10.45 -31.60 4.62
N LEU A 630 10.71 -30.78 3.59
CA LEU A 630 11.00 -31.27 2.24
C LEU A 630 12.25 -32.16 2.24
N ALA A 631 13.32 -31.75 2.92
CA ALA A 631 14.57 -32.51 3.00
C ALA A 631 14.38 -33.87 3.71
N ILE A 632 13.72 -33.89 4.86
CA ILE A 632 13.52 -35.13 5.64
C ILE A 632 12.64 -36.13 4.89
N TYR A 633 11.57 -35.65 4.25
CA TYR A 633 10.61 -36.49 3.55
C TYR A 633 10.89 -36.67 2.06
N TRP A 634 11.98 -36.09 1.53
CA TRP A 634 12.28 -36.07 0.11
C TRP A 634 12.10 -37.43 -0.56
N ARG A 635 12.64 -38.51 0.01
CA ARG A 635 12.55 -39.86 -0.58
C ARG A 635 11.13 -40.43 -0.61
N LYS A 636 10.27 -40.04 0.35
CA LYS A 636 8.89 -40.54 0.47
C LYS A 636 7.90 -39.77 -0.42
N LEU A 637 8.26 -38.55 -0.82
CA LEU A 637 7.40 -37.73 -1.68
C LEU A 637 7.40 -38.25 -3.11
N ASN A 638 6.22 -38.32 -3.73
CA ASN A 638 6.08 -38.57 -5.15
C ASN A 638 6.62 -37.37 -5.97
N LEU A 639 6.85 -37.56 -7.27
CA LEU A 639 7.44 -36.55 -8.13
C LEU A 639 6.64 -35.24 -8.13
N ASN A 640 5.31 -35.32 -8.20
CA ASN A 640 4.45 -34.15 -8.24
C ASN A 640 4.51 -33.34 -6.93
N ALA A 641 4.53 -33.99 -5.77
CA ALA A 641 4.68 -33.30 -4.50
C ALA A 641 6.07 -32.68 -4.36
N LYS A 642 7.13 -33.37 -4.80
CA LYS A 642 8.49 -32.80 -4.83
C LYS A 642 8.52 -31.52 -5.66
N LEU A 643 7.96 -31.56 -6.86
CA LEU A 643 7.94 -30.42 -7.76
C LEU A 643 7.14 -29.27 -7.16
N PHE A 644 5.94 -29.54 -6.65
CA PHE A 644 5.09 -28.54 -5.98
C PHE A 644 5.79 -27.85 -4.79
N PHE A 645 6.37 -28.63 -3.87
CA PHE A 645 7.06 -28.05 -2.70
C PHE A 645 8.33 -27.30 -3.10
N THR A 646 9.09 -27.80 -4.07
CA THR A 646 10.32 -27.14 -4.54
C THR A 646 10.00 -25.81 -5.21
N VAL A 647 8.98 -25.77 -6.07
CA VAL A 647 8.52 -24.53 -6.73
C VAL A 647 7.96 -23.55 -5.69
N THR A 648 7.12 -24.02 -4.76
CA THR A 648 6.58 -23.17 -3.69
C THR A 648 7.69 -22.55 -2.85
N LEU A 649 8.71 -23.33 -2.44
CA LEU A 649 9.85 -22.80 -1.69
C LEU A 649 10.72 -21.86 -2.54
N PHE A 650 10.91 -22.13 -3.82
CA PHE A 650 11.63 -21.22 -4.71
C PHE A 650 10.95 -19.86 -4.82
N VAL A 651 9.63 -19.83 -5.02
CA VAL A 651 8.82 -18.60 -5.06
C VAL A 651 8.84 -17.88 -3.71
N LEU A 652 8.74 -18.62 -2.60
CA LEU A 652 8.86 -18.05 -1.26
C LEU A 652 10.25 -17.45 -1.01
N GLY A 653 11.31 -18.08 -1.52
CA GLY A 653 12.67 -17.54 -1.49
C GLY A 653 12.82 -16.26 -2.31
N ILE A 654 12.16 -16.17 -3.47
CA ILE A 654 12.07 -14.92 -4.25
C ILE A 654 11.39 -13.83 -3.44
N ALA A 655 10.25 -14.12 -2.81
CA ALA A 655 9.55 -13.18 -1.95
C ALA A 655 10.41 -12.71 -0.77
N LEU A 656 11.15 -13.63 -0.14
CA LEU A 656 12.09 -13.30 0.94
C LEU A 656 13.24 -12.41 0.47
N ALA A 657 13.82 -12.68 -0.70
CA ALA A 657 14.87 -11.84 -1.27
C ALA A 657 14.35 -10.43 -1.65
N LEU A 658 13.10 -10.34 -2.12
CA LEU A 658 12.41 -9.07 -2.40
C LEU A 658 12.09 -8.28 -1.14
N LEU A 659 11.65 -8.97 -0.08
CA LEU A 659 11.40 -8.36 1.22
C LEU A 659 12.67 -7.69 1.74
N ARG A 660 13.78 -8.45 1.74
CA ARG A 660 15.04 -8.04 2.36
C ARG A 660 16.22 -8.78 1.73
N ILE A 661 17.18 -8.03 1.19
CA ILE A 661 18.36 -8.61 0.52
C ILE A 661 19.29 -9.36 1.49
N ASP A 662 19.27 -8.99 2.76
CA ASP A 662 20.01 -9.66 3.83
C ASP A 662 19.48 -11.07 4.15
N ASN A 663 18.35 -11.48 3.57
CA ASN A 663 17.88 -12.87 3.62
C ASN A 663 18.68 -13.80 2.70
N VAL A 664 19.26 -13.27 1.61
CA VAL A 664 19.91 -14.07 0.55
C VAL A 664 21.02 -14.98 1.08
N PRO A 665 21.92 -14.54 1.98
CA PRO A 665 22.93 -15.42 2.57
C PRO A 665 22.33 -16.66 3.26
N SER A 666 21.31 -16.48 4.11
CA SER A 666 20.65 -17.59 4.82
C SER A 666 19.89 -18.50 3.86
N LEU A 667 19.21 -17.94 2.85
CA LEU A 667 18.50 -18.71 1.82
C LEU A 667 19.46 -19.61 1.03
N ILE A 668 20.58 -19.06 0.56
CA ILE A 668 21.61 -19.79 -0.18
C ILE A 668 22.20 -20.89 0.70
N PHE A 669 22.51 -20.59 1.96
CA PHE A 669 23.06 -21.58 2.89
C PHE A 669 22.11 -22.75 3.12
N ILE A 670 20.81 -22.49 3.31
CA ILE A 670 19.78 -23.53 3.46
C ILE A 670 19.69 -24.37 2.19
N ALA A 671 19.59 -23.71 1.02
CA ALA A 671 19.46 -24.39 -0.26
C ALA A 671 20.64 -25.32 -0.54
N ILE A 672 21.88 -24.83 -0.36
CA ILE A 672 23.10 -25.61 -0.56
C ILE A 672 23.21 -26.71 0.49
N GLY A 673 23.11 -26.37 1.78
CA GLY A 673 23.31 -27.29 2.89
C GLY A 673 22.33 -28.45 2.85
N LEU A 674 21.03 -28.18 2.71
CA LEU A 674 20.01 -29.23 2.63
C LEU A 674 20.11 -30.05 1.34
N SER A 675 20.48 -29.43 0.21
CA SER A 675 20.65 -30.15 -1.05
C SER A 675 21.83 -31.12 -1.00
N LEU A 676 22.98 -30.71 -0.46
CA LEU A 676 24.15 -31.58 -0.32
C LEU A 676 23.89 -32.75 0.64
N LEU A 677 23.05 -32.56 1.65
CA LEU A 677 22.63 -33.63 2.56
C LEU A 677 21.57 -34.56 1.94
N THR A 678 20.79 -34.08 0.98
CA THR A 678 19.68 -34.83 0.37
C THR A 678 20.11 -35.57 -0.89
N PHE A 679 21.01 -34.98 -1.67
CA PHE A 679 21.44 -35.44 -2.99
C PHE A 679 22.93 -35.72 -3.04
N LYS A 680 23.36 -36.57 -3.98
CA LYS A 680 24.78 -36.73 -4.27
C LYS A 680 25.31 -35.45 -4.94
N PRO A 681 26.49 -34.94 -4.54
CA PRO A 681 27.13 -33.83 -5.23
C PRO A 681 27.28 -34.16 -6.71
N SER A 682 26.85 -33.25 -7.59
CA SER A 682 26.98 -33.38 -9.04
C SER A 682 27.06 -32.01 -9.68
N VAL A 683 27.64 -31.93 -10.88
CA VAL A 683 27.71 -30.69 -11.67
C VAL A 683 26.31 -30.14 -11.93
N LYS A 684 25.34 -31.00 -12.27
CA LYS A 684 23.93 -30.60 -12.49
C LYS A 684 23.30 -29.96 -11.24
N LEU A 685 23.51 -30.56 -10.07
CA LEU A 685 23.01 -30.00 -8.81
C LEU A 685 23.65 -28.64 -8.51
N PHE A 686 24.97 -28.54 -8.71
CA PHE A 686 25.70 -27.29 -8.54
C PHE A 686 25.18 -26.19 -9.48
N SER A 687 24.98 -26.51 -10.77
CA SER A 687 24.41 -25.57 -11.74
C SER A 687 23.01 -25.09 -11.35
N VAL A 688 22.13 -25.98 -10.85
CA VAL A 688 20.79 -25.58 -10.38
C VAL A 688 20.87 -24.68 -9.15
N LEU A 689 21.73 -25.00 -8.17
CA LEU A 689 21.91 -24.17 -6.98
C LEU A 689 22.49 -22.80 -7.33
N LEU A 690 23.42 -22.73 -8.29
CA LEU A 690 23.95 -21.47 -8.81
C LEU A 690 22.85 -20.65 -9.48
N LEU A 691 22.00 -21.26 -10.31
CA LEU A 691 20.85 -20.57 -10.91
C LEU A 691 19.88 -20.04 -9.85
N ILE A 692 19.61 -20.81 -8.79
CA ILE A 692 18.75 -20.35 -7.69
C ILE A 692 19.38 -19.15 -6.97
N ALA A 693 20.67 -19.24 -6.64
CA ALA A 693 21.41 -18.16 -5.99
C ALA A 693 21.46 -16.89 -6.84
N MET A 694 21.72 -17.02 -8.15
CA MET A 694 21.66 -15.92 -9.10
C MET A 694 20.26 -15.32 -9.17
N SER A 695 19.22 -16.15 -9.20
CA SER A 695 17.82 -15.69 -9.25
C SER A 695 17.44 -14.87 -8.02
N TRP A 696 17.76 -15.36 -6.82
CA TRP A 696 17.51 -14.64 -5.57
C TRP A 696 18.36 -13.37 -5.42
N GLY A 697 19.61 -13.38 -5.88
CA GLY A 697 20.49 -12.20 -5.86
C GLY A 697 20.10 -11.13 -6.89
N ALA A 698 19.49 -11.52 -8.01
CA ALA A 698 19.14 -10.61 -9.10
C ALA A 698 17.73 -10.01 -8.97
N ILE A 699 16.81 -10.64 -8.22
CA ILE A 699 15.40 -10.25 -8.25
C ILE A 699 15.15 -8.77 -7.94
N ASN A 700 15.84 -8.19 -6.95
CA ASN A 700 15.68 -6.77 -6.62
C ASN A 700 16.07 -5.87 -7.79
N LYS A 701 17.13 -6.22 -8.54
CA LYS A 701 17.58 -5.46 -9.72
C LYS A 701 16.62 -5.56 -10.91
N VAL A 702 15.84 -6.64 -10.97
CA VAL A 702 14.85 -6.87 -12.05
C VAL A 702 13.51 -6.21 -11.72
N VAL A 703 13.05 -6.31 -10.48
CA VAL A 703 11.74 -5.81 -10.06
C VAL A 703 11.76 -4.31 -9.86
N GLU A 704 12.84 -3.74 -9.34
CA GLU A 704 12.93 -2.30 -9.08
C GLU A 704 12.62 -1.42 -10.28
N PRO A 705 13.21 -1.61 -11.48
CA PRO A 705 12.93 -0.73 -12.61
C PRO A 705 11.49 -0.86 -13.14
N LEU A 706 10.81 -1.98 -12.85
CA LEU A 706 9.41 -2.22 -13.23
C LEU A 706 8.45 -1.51 -12.26
N VAL A 707 8.83 -1.43 -10.99
CA VAL A 707 8.02 -0.84 -9.91
C VAL A 707 8.29 0.67 -9.79
N TYR A 708 9.53 1.10 -9.95
CA TYR A 708 9.99 2.47 -9.73
C TYR A 708 10.67 3.01 -10.99
N PRO A 709 9.91 3.64 -11.90
CA PRO A 709 10.46 4.19 -13.14
C PRO A 709 11.44 5.36 -12.88
N ASP A 710 11.24 6.11 -11.79
CA ASP A 710 12.19 7.14 -11.33
C ASP A 710 13.36 6.49 -10.58
N ARG A 711 14.39 6.12 -11.35
CA ARG A 711 15.60 5.48 -10.83
C ARG A 711 16.41 6.38 -9.92
N HIS A 712 16.43 7.69 -10.18
CA HIS A 712 17.24 8.61 -9.42
C HIS A 712 16.75 8.69 -7.97
N ARG A 713 15.43 8.88 -7.81
CA ARG A 713 14.79 8.91 -6.49
C ARG A 713 14.89 7.57 -5.76
N ALA A 714 14.75 6.45 -6.47
CA ALA A 714 14.93 5.13 -5.90
C ALA A 714 16.36 4.90 -5.37
N GLU A 715 17.38 5.34 -6.12
CA GLU A 715 18.78 5.28 -5.69
C GLU A 715 19.06 6.20 -4.50
N GLU A 716 18.49 7.40 -4.47
CA GLU A 716 18.61 8.33 -3.34
C GLU A 716 18.08 7.73 -2.04
N GLU A 717 16.86 7.16 -2.07
CA GLU A 717 16.27 6.48 -0.92
C GLU A 717 17.14 5.32 -0.45
N LYS A 718 17.65 4.48 -1.35
CA LYS A 718 18.55 3.38 -0.96
C LYS A 718 19.84 3.87 -0.31
N ARG A 719 20.45 4.92 -0.85
CA ARG A 719 21.66 5.53 -0.28
C ARG A 719 21.39 6.07 1.12
N LEU A 720 20.21 6.66 1.34
CA LEU A 720 19.78 7.18 2.63
C LEU A 720 19.77 6.08 3.70
N TYR A 721 19.13 4.94 3.42
CA TYR A 721 19.07 3.83 4.38
C TYR A 721 20.42 3.13 4.55
N ALA A 722 21.15 2.88 3.47
CA ALA A 722 22.48 2.27 3.54
C ALA A 722 23.45 3.09 4.42
N SER A 723 23.36 4.42 4.34
CA SER A 723 24.17 5.31 5.17
C SER A 723 23.75 5.25 6.65
N THR A 724 22.45 5.11 6.95
CA THR A 724 21.94 5.01 8.32
C THR A 724 22.53 3.81 9.08
N ALA A 725 22.76 2.67 8.40
CA ALA A 725 23.35 1.47 9.00
C ALA A 725 24.79 1.68 9.52
N VAL A 726 25.58 2.56 8.88
CA VAL A 726 26.98 2.85 9.25
C VAL A 726 27.12 4.10 10.11
N MET A 727 26.16 5.03 10.05
CA MET A 727 26.18 6.28 10.82
C MET A 727 26.19 6.02 12.33
N ASN A 728 25.28 5.20 12.85
CA ASN A 728 25.19 5.04 14.31
C ASN A 728 26.46 4.43 14.94
N PRO A 729 27.07 3.36 14.36
CA PRO A 729 28.35 2.86 14.84
C PRO A 729 29.46 3.90 14.78
N LEU A 730 29.56 4.67 13.68
CA LEU A 730 30.56 5.71 13.53
C LEU A 730 30.39 6.86 14.54
N THR A 731 29.16 7.27 14.84
CA THR A 731 28.88 8.24 15.91
C THR A 731 29.33 7.67 17.26
N GLY A 732 29.08 6.38 17.53
CA GLY A 732 29.56 5.70 18.73
C GLY A 732 31.08 5.65 18.84
N MET A 733 31.77 5.46 17.71
CA MET A 733 33.23 5.56 17.62
C MET A 733 33.71 6.96 18.01
N LEU A 734 33.03 8.04 17.59
CA LEU A 734 33.37 9.41 18.00
C LEU A 734 33.11 9.66 19.50
N VAL A 735 32.04 9.08 20.05
CA VAL A 735 31.68 9.26 21.47
C VAL A 735 32.70 8.58 22.38
N TYR A 736 32.97 7.29 22.18
CA TYR A 736 33.84 6.50 23.08
C TYR A 736 35.30 6.40 22.62
N GLY A 737 35.59 6.87 21.41
CA GLY A 737 36.91 6.81 20.79
C GLY A 737 37.68 8.13 20.79
N LYS A 738 37.19 9.19 21.45
CA LYS A 738 37.85 10.52 21.49
C LYS A 738 39.34 10.46 21.84
N ASP A 739 39.71 9.57 22.77
CA ASP A 739 41.10 9.38 23.22
C ASP A 739 41.72 8.06 22.76
N LYS A 740 41.00 7.27 21.94
CA LYS A 740 41.42 5.93 21.48
C LYS A 740 41.66 5.88 19.98
N LEU A 741 40.94 6.69 19.21
CA LEU A 741 41.09 6.74 17.76
C LEU A 741 42.32 7.54 17.37
N ASP A 742 42.98 7.08 16.32
CA ASP A 742 43.91 7.89 15.52
C ASP A 742 43.28 9.27 15.24
N PRO A 743 43.94 10.40 15.58
CA PRO A 743 43.35 11.75 15.44
C PRO A 743 42.86 12.05 14.03
N GLN A 744 43.54 11.52 13.01
CA GLN A 744 43.13 11.66 11.62
C GLN A 744 41.84 10.89 11.33
N LEU A 745 41.72 9.66 11.83
CA LEU A 745 40.50 8.86 11.69
C LEU A 745 39.31 9.52 12.41
N TYR A 746 39.51 10.05 13.62
CA TYR A 746 38.47 10.78 14.35
C TYR A 746 37.96 11.97 13.52
N LYS A 747 38.89 12.79 13.01
CA LYS A 747 38.57 13.96 12.18
C LYS A 747 37.83 13.57 10.90
N ASP A 748 38.28 12.51 10.21
CA ASP A 748 37.67 12.06 8.97
C ASP A 748 36.23 11.57 9.17
N ILE A 749 35.97 10.87 10.28
CA ILE A 749 34.61 10.45 10.67
C ILE A 749 33.73 11.66 10.97
N TYR A 750 34.21 12.59 11.81
CA TYR A 750 33.48 13.80 12.18
C TYR A 750 33.10 14.63 10.95
N VAL A 751 34.07 14.92 10.08
CA VAL A 751 33.85 15.72 8.85
C VAL A 751 32.87 15.04 7.91
N SER A 752 32.94 13.71 7.78
CA SER A 752 32.05 12.98 6.87
C SER A 752 30.61 12.94 7.38
N LEU A 753 30.40 12.75 8.68
CA LEU A 753 29.07 12.78 9.30
C LEU A 753 28.45 14.19 9.27
N ASN A 754 29.23 15.23 9.49
CA ASN A 754 28.76 16.63 9.52
C ASN A 754 28.26 17.15 8.16
N LYS A 755 28.50 16.40 7.08
CA LYS A 755 27.93 16.69 5.75
C LYS A 755 26.43 16.36 5.67
N ILE A 756 25.93 15.45 6.50
CA ILE A 756 24.59 14.85 6.34
C ILE A 756 23.75 14.85 7.64
N MET A 757 24.34 15.17 8.79
CA MET A 757 23.63 15.30 10.06
C MET A 757 24.31 16.34 10.95
N ASP A 758 23.59 16.88 11.93
CA ASP A 758 24.18 17.65 13.03
C ASP A 758 24.93 16.69 13.97
N VAL A 759 26.26 16.69 13.86
CA VAL A 759 27.12 15.80 14.64
C VAL A 759 27.10 16.16 16.12
N GLU A 760 26.98 17.44 16.49
CA GLU A 760 26.99 17.83 17.89
C GLU A 760 25.72 17.35 18.60
N TYR A 761 24.56 17.52 17.95
CA TYR A 761 23.32 16.93 18.42
C TYR A 761 23.42 15.41 18.52
N ALA A 762 23.96 14.76 17.48
CA ALA A 762 24.07 13.31 17.44
C ALA A 762 24.99 12.76 18.54
N LEU A 763 26.14 13.40 18.81
CA LEU A 763 27.06 13.01 19.88
C LEU A 763 26.41 13.14 21.26
N LYS A 764 25.63 14.20 21.49
CA LYS A 764 24.95 14.45 22.77
C LYS A 764 23.79 13.48 23.02
N ASN A 765 23.13 13.00 21.98
CA ASN A 765 21.96 12.12 22.08
C ASN A 765 22.25 10.68 21.65
N TRP A 766 23.52 10.33 21.48
CA TRP A 766 23.90 9.01 20.99
C TRP A 766 23.55 7.91 22.01
N SER A 767 23.09 6.78 21.47
CA SER A 767 22.87 5.54 22.21
C SER A 767 23.19 4.35 21.31
N PRO A 768 23.72 3.23 21.86
CA PRO A 768 23.83 1.99 21.09
C PRO A 768 22.46 1.36 20.82
N TYR A 769 21.39 1.88 21.42
CA TYR A 769 20.03 1.31 21.43
C TYR A 769 19.01 2.07 20.58
N ASN A 770 19.32 3.32 20.20
CA ASN A 770 18.43 4.18 19.42
C ASN A 770 19.10 4.64 18.13
N VAL A 771 18.32 4.74 17.05
CA VAL A 771 18.76 5.43 15.83
C VAL A 771 18.69 6.92 16.12
N VAL A 772 19.83 7.62 16.04
CA VAL A 772 19.79 9.08 15.82
C VAL A 772 19.37 9.29 14.37
N TYR A 773 18.12 9.70 14.17
CA TYR A 773 17.62 9.88 12.81
C TYR A 773 18.15 11.18 12.22
N TRP A 774 18.62 11.10 10.97
CA TRP A 774 19.03 12.28 10.21
C TRP A 774 17.92 13.34 10.19
N HIS A 775 16.64 12.98 10.01
CA HIS A 775 15.51 13.93 10.00
C HIS A 775 15.27 14.65 11.33
N GLN A 776 15.69 14.10 12.47
CA GLN A 776 15.68 14.81 13.76
C GLN A 776 16.70 15.96 13.78
N THR A 777 17.65 15.95 12.83
CA THR A 777 18.71 16.94 12.64
C THR A 777 18.68 17.62 11.26
N ALA A 778 17.74 17.25 10.37
CA ALA A 778 17.84 17.53 8.93
C ALA A 778 16.80 18.49 8.36
N SER A 779 16.19 19.36 9.16
CA SER A 779 15.53 20.53 8.56
C SER A 779 16.53 21.43 7.80
N GLU A 780 17.85 21.26 8.00
CA GLU A 780 18.90 22.14 7.48
C GLU A 780 20.06 21.43 6.74
N ARG A 781 20.04 20.09 6.55
CA ARG A 781 21.16 19.33 5.94
C ARG A 781 20.72 18.46 4.75
N PRO A 782 21.55 18.35 3.68
CA PRO A 782 21.19 17.61 2.46
C PRO A 782 21.25 16.09 2.65
N LEU A 783 20.52 15.36 1.79
CA LEU A 783 20.58 13.89 1.72
C LEU A 783 22.01 13.40 1.37
N PRO A 784 22.42 12.21 1.84
CA PRO A 784 23.76 11.68 1.57
C PRO A 784 24.01 11.43 0.08
N THR A 785 25.03 12.09 -0.46
CA THR A 785 25.51 11.84 -1.82
C THR A 785 26.21 10.48 -1.92
N SER A 786 26.37 9.96 -3.15
CA SER A 786 27.11 8.70 -3.36
C SER A 786 28.54 8.76 -2.81
N GLU A 787 29.18 9.93 -2.85
CA GLU A 787 30.55 10.10 -2.38
C GLU A 787 30.62 10.03 -0.86
N VAL A 788 29.70 10.72 -0.16
CA VAL A 788 29.63 10.69 1.30
C VAL A 788 29.31 9.27 1.79
N SER A 789 28.35 8.59 1.16
CA SER A 789 27.98 7.23 1.54
C SER A 789 29.16 6.25 1.40
N LYS A 790 29.89 6.28 0.27
CA LYS A 790 31.11 5.47 0.07
C LYS A 790 32.18 5.77 1.12
N GLN A 791 32.39 7.05 1.43
CA GLN A 791 33.36 7.47 2.43
C GLN A 791 32.99 6.98 3.83
N LEU A 792 31.72 7.08 4.23
CA LEU A 792 31.24 6.55 5.51
C LEU A 792 31.40 5.03 5.59
N THR A 793 31.05 4.29 4.53
CA THR A 793 31.26 2.84 4.49
C THR A 793 32.75 2.48 4.62
N LYS A 794 33.63 3.21 3.92
CA LYS A 794 35.08 3.02 4.03
C LYS A 794 35.58 3.27 5.46
N LEU A 795 35.16 4.38 6.07
CA LEU A 795 35.53 4.73 7.45
C LEU A 795 35.02 3.70 8.46
N TYR A 796 33.84 3.13 8.22
CA TYR A 796 33.28 2.06 9.05
C TYR A 796 34.18 0.82 9.05
N PHE A 797 34.63 0.36 7.87
CA PHE A 797 35.56 -0.76 7.77
C PHE A 797 36.95 -0.43 8.34
N ILE A 798 37.47 0.77 8.08
CA ILE A 798 38.75 1.21 8.67
C ILE A 798 38.67 1.22 10.20
N SER A 799 37.57 1.69 10.77
CA SER A 799 37.34 1.68 12.22
C SER A 799 37.34 0.26 12.78
N ALA A 800 36.70 -0.69 12.10
CA ALA A 800 36.69 -2.09 12.49
C ALA A 800 38.08 -2.74 12.47
N ILE A 801 38.98 -2.29 11.59
CA ILE A 801 40.35 -2.81 11.47
C ILE A 801 41.31 -2.13 12.43
N LYS A 802 41.27 -0.80 12.52
CA LYS A 802 42.20 -0.01 13.35
C LYS A 802 41.86 -0.10 14.84
N GLU A 803 40.57 -0.10 15.19
CA GLU A 803 40.09 -0.14 16.57
C GLU A 803 39.10 -1.30 16.79
N PRO A 804 39.53 -2.57 16.59
CA PRO A 804 38.64 -3.73 16.56
C PRO A 804 37.94 -3.98 17.90
N VAL A 805 38.61 -3.71 19.02
CA VAL A 805 38.05 -3.94 20.36
C VAL A 805 36.92 -2.95 20.66
N LEU A 806 37.15 -1.66 20.41
CA LEU A 806 36.13 -0.63 20.60
C LEU A 806 34.95 -0.85 19.65
N PHE A 807 35.25 -1.13 18.37
CA PHE A 807 34.23 -1.41 17.37
C PHE A 807 33.37 -2.61 17.76
N LEU A 808 34.00 -3.74 18.14
CA LEU A 808 33.27 -4.94 18.55
C LEU A 808 32.46 -4.69 19.82
N HIS A 809 32.99 -3.93 20.78
CA HIS A 809 32.26 -3.57 21.99
C HIS A 809 30.98 -2.78 21.68
N LEU A 810 31.07 -1.75 20.83
CA LEU A 810 29.92 -0.98 20.37
C LEU A 810 28.89 -1.85 19.63
N ARG A 811 29.36 -2.74 18.74
CA ARG A 811 28.48 -3.66 17.99
C ARG A 811 27.83 -4.70 18.90
N LEU A 812 28.55 -5.24 19.88
CA LEU A 812 28.02 -6.17 20.86
C LEU A 812 26.96 -5.50 21.73
N SER A 813 27.18 -4.27 22.22
CA SER A 813 26.17 -3.51 22.97
C SER A 813 24.87 -3.35 22.17
N SER A 814 24.97 -2.90 20.91
CA SER A 814 23.78 -2.81 20.02
C SER A 814 23.14 -4.18 19.77
N PHE A 815 23.95 -5.22 19.53
CA PHE A 815 23.44 -6.56 19.24
C PHE A 815 22.74 -7.19 20.44
N THR A 816 23.26 -7.05 21.65
CA THR A 816 22.59 -7.59 22.86
C THR A 816 21.22 -6.95 23.09
N ALA A 817 21.06 -5.68 22.77
CA ALA A 817 19.75 -5.02 22.80
C ALA A 817 18.79 -5.57 21.74
N ILE A 818 19.27 -5.86 20.52
CA ILE A 818 18.47 -6.56 19.50
C ILE A 818 18.03 -7.95 20.01
N LEU A 819 18.83 -8.59 20.87
CA LEU A 819 18.48 -9.85 21.52
C LEU A 819 17.53 -9.69 22.72
N GLY A 820 17.15 -8.47 23.10
CA GLY A 820 16.20 -8.16 24.17
C GLY A 820 16.81 -7.87 25.54
N LYS A 821 18.15 -7.70 25.66
CA LYS A 821 18.81 -7.42 26.96
C LYS A 821 20.04 -6.52 26.83
N ASP A 822 20.19 -5.59 27.76
CA ASP A 822 21.35 -4.71 27.85
C ASP A 822 22.46 -5.32 28.73
N ILE A 823 23.09 -6.41 28.28
CA ILE A 823 24.14 -7.13 29.06
C ILE A 823 25.50 -6.41 29.04
N PHE A 824 25.81 -5.70 27.94
CA PHE A 824 27.02 -4.88 27.82
C PHE A 824 26.66 -3.38 27.80
N PRO A 825 26.15 -2.80 28.92
CA PRO A 825 25.68 -1.43 28.90
C PRO A 825 26.87 -0.47 28.83
N LEU A 826 27.04 0.16 27.67
CA LEU A 826 27.67 1.47 27.60
C LEU A 826 26.67 2.46 28.22
N PRO A 827 27.05 3.23 29.26
CA PRO A 827 26.13 4.20 29.87
C PRO A 827 25.73 5.21 28.79
N PRO A 828 24.46 5.23 28.36
CA PRO A 828 24.06 6.10 27.26
C PRO A 828 24.09 7.55 27.73
N ILE A 829 24.45 8.48 26.84
CA ILE A 829 24.56 9.90 27.18
C ILE A 829 23.17 10.52 27.43
N ALA A 830 22.16 10.00 26.73
CA ALA A 830 20.75 10.28 26.99
C ALA A 830 20.05 8.99 27.47
N SER A 831 19.08 9.11 28.39
CA SER A 831 18.29 7.95 28.78
C SER A 831 17.67 7.31 27.54
N PRO A 832 17.72 5.97 27.40
CA PRO A 832 16.96 5.33 26.36
C PRO A 832 15.51 5.63 26.70
N GLN A 833 14.87 6.52 25.93
CA GLN A 833 13.43 6.67 25.99
C GLN A 833 12.84 5.38 25.44
N PHE A 834 12.81 4.33 26.27
CA PHE A 834 11.92 3.20 26.13
C PHE A 834 10.51 3.71 26.42
N ASN A 835 10.03 4.62 25.58
CA ASN A 835 8.61 4.77 25.44
C ASN A 835 8.18 3.43 24.87
N ILE A 836 7.51 2.62 25.69
CA ILE A 836 6.60 1.56 25.24
C ILE A 836 5.76 2.25 24.17
N LEU A 837 6.17 2.12 22.90
CA LEU A 837 5.51 2.84 21.82
C LEU A 837 4.08 2.32 21.87
N PRO A 838 3.09 3.19 22.14
CA PRO A 838 1.71 2.75 22.14
C PRO A 838 1.43 2.05 20.82
N GLY A 839 0.55 1.04 20.83
CA GLY A 839 0.10 0.43 19.58
C GLY A 839 -0.37 1.50 18.60
N LEU A 840 -0.30 1.24 17.30
CA LEU A 840 -0.72 2.20 16.25
C LEU A 840 -2.06 2.85 16.61
N SER A 841 -3.01 2.05 17.10
CA SER A 841 -4.31 2.48 17.60
C SER A 841 -4.22 3.42 18.80
N ASP A 842 -3.47 3.06 19.84
CA ASP A 842 -3.24 3.92 21.01
C ASP A 842 -2.45 5.20 20.68
N HIS A 843 -1.56 5.14 19.67
CA HIS A 843 -0.80 6.29 19.20
C HIS A 843 -1.66 7.24 18.36
N LEU A 844 -2.54 6.69 17.52
CA LEU A 844 -3.58 7.41 16.78
C LEU A 844 -4.58 8.10 17.72
N LEU A 845 -4.84 7.50 18.88
CA LEU A 845 -5.67 8.08 19.94
C LEU A 845 -4.93 9.10 20.82
N SER A 846 -3.63 9.32 20.60
CA SER A 846 -2.87 10.32 21.35
C SER A 846 -3.34 11.73 20.99
N THR A 847 -3.36 12.63 21.98
CA THR A 847 -3.84 14.01 21.81
C THR A 847 -2.90 14.91 21.02
N THR A 848 -1.79 14.39 20.49
CA THR A 848 -0.86 15.20 19.70
C THR A 848 -1.42 15.47 18.31
N ASN A 849 -1.34 16.73 17.86
CA ASN A 849 -1.98 17.25 16.65
C ASN A 849 -1.83 16.39 15.37
N PRO A 850 -0.65 15.87 14.99
CA PRO A 850 -0.52 15.11 13.74
C PRO A 850 -1.28 13.77 13.74
N TRP A 851 -1.47 13.13 14.90
CA TRP A 851 -2.17 11.85 14.98
C TRP A 851 -3.68 12.00 14.98
N LYS A 852 -4.18 13.00 15.72
CA LYS A 852 -5.58 13.39 15.67
C LYS A 852 -6.01 13.77 14.25
N GLN A 853 -5.15 14.48 13.52
CA GLN A 853 -5.33 14.79 12.10
C GLN A 853 -5.45 13.55 11.22
N THR A 854 -4.58 12.57 11.44
CA THR A 854 -4.58 11.32 10.65
C THR A 854 -5.86 10.50 10.90
N VAL A 855 -6.31 10.39 12.16
CA VAL A 855 -7.56 9.71 12.52
C VAL A 855 -8.76 10.36 11.86
N GLU A 856 -8.84 11.69 11.96
CA GLU A 856 -9.93 12.45 11.37
C GLU A 856 -9.92 12.25 9.84
N LEU A 857 -8.80 12.47 9.16
CA LEU A 857 -8.69 12.26 7.70
C LEU A 857 -9.10 10.87 7.23
N MET A 858 -8.81 9.82 7.98
CA MET A 858 -9.13 8.44 7.57
C MET A 858 -10.62 8.07 7.77
N GLY A 859 -11.40 8.90 8.47
CA GLY A 859 -12.82 8.62 8.76
C GLY A 859 -13.05 7.39 9.64
N PHE A 860 -11.99 6.76 10.15
CA PHE A 860 -12.04 5.63 11.07
C PHE A 860 -11.07 5.89 12.23
N GLY A 861 -11.64 6.19 13.40
CA GLY A 861 -10.90 6.07 14.64
C GLY A 861 -10.74 4.59 14.98
N PRO A 862 -9.52 4.06 15.10
CA PRO A 862 -9.36 2.71 15.64
C PRO A 862 -10.03 2.68 17.01
N HIS A 863 -10.91 1.71 17.24
CA HIS A 863 -11.46 1.50 18.56
C HIS A 863 -10.28 1.34 19.54
N PRO A 864 -10.30 2.01 20.71
CA PRO A 864 -9.28 1.80 21.72
C PRO A 864 -9.16 0.30 22.00
N HIS A 865 -7.95 -0.16 22.32
CA HIS A 865 -7.79 -1.53 22.78
C HIS A 865 -8.84 -1.84 23.84
N LEU A 866 -9.50 -2.99 23.71
CA LEU A 866 -10.47 -3.50 24.69
C LEU A 866 -9.95 -3.38 26.13
N SER A 867 -8.62 -3.47 26.30
CA SER A 867 -7.95 -3.31 27.59
C SER A 867 -6.54 -2.72 27.45
N ALA A 868 -6.41 -1.41 27.24
CA ALA A 868 -5.10 -0.74 27.11
C ALA A 868 -4.15 -1.00 28.31
N ASN A 869 -4.68 -1.12 29.52
CA ASN A 869 -3.88 -1.46 30.72
C ASN A 869 -3.35 -2.89 30.72
N LEU A 870 -4.13 -3.85 30.21
CA LEU A 870 -3.66 -5.22 30.03
C LEU A 870 -2.63 -5.29 28.91
N MET A 871 -2.81 -4.51 27.83
CA MET A 871 -1.82 -4.42 26.76
C MET A 871 -0.48 -3.87 27.25
N LYS A 872 -0.50 -2.76 28.00
CA LYS A 872 0.70 -2.21 28.64
C LYS A 872 1.36 -3.20 29.60
N SER A 873 0.57 -3.93 30.40
CA SER A 873 1.08 -4.96 31.30
C SER A 873 1.70 -6.14 30.53
N LEU A 874 1.07 -6.56 29.43
CA LEU A 874 1.55 -7.64 28.56
C LEU A 874 2.85 -7.24 27.86
N MET A 875 2.95 -6.00 27.36
CA MET A 875 4.19 -5.46 26.79
C MET A 875 5.31 -5.38 27.83
N LYS A 876 5.04 -4.85 29.04
CA LYS A 876 6.04 -4.82 30.13
C LYS A 876 6.53 -6.23 30.53
N TRP A 877 5.59 -7.17 30.61
CA TRP A 877 5.92 -8.56 30.89
C TRP A 877 6.78 -9.18 29.78
N SER A 878 6.47 -8.86 28.52
CA SER A 878 7.28 -9.23 27.36
C SER A 878 8.69 -8.68 27.44
N ASP A 879 8.86 -7.40 27.77
CA ASP A 879 10.19 -6.79 27.87
C ASP A 879 11.04 -7.53 28.91
N TYR A 880 10.42 -7.97 30.01
CA TYR A 880 11.10 -8.74 31.05
C TYR A 880 11.55 -10.14 30.56
N ILE A 881 10.72 -10.84 29.80
CA ILE A 881 11.03 -12.21 29.32
C ILE A 881 11.71 -12.26 27.95
N SER A 882 11.70 -11.15 27.21
CA SER A 882 12.22 -11.06 25.85
C SER A 882 13.72 -11.29 25.85
N SER A 883 14.12 -12.49 25.46
CA SER A 883 15.51 -12.84 25.31
C SER A 883 15.66 -13.85 24.18
N ASN A 884 16.65 -13.62 23.32
CA ASN A 884 17.07 -14.53 22.27
C ASN A 884 18.26 -15.42 22.68
N TYR A 885 18.82 -15.26 23.90
CA TYR A 885 20.04 -16.00 24.29
C TYR A 885 19.82 -17.51 24.33
N LEU A 886 18.65 -17.94 24.82
CA LEU A 886 18.33 -19.37 24.89
C LEU A 886 18.25 -19.97 23.48
N GLN A 887 17.67 -19.26 22.53
CA GLN A 887 17.51 -19.66 21.13
C GLN A 887 18.86 -19.72 20.42
N ILE A 888 19.76 -18.77 20.68
CA ILE A 888 21.16 -18.83 20.22
C ILE A 888 21.86 -20.07 20.79
N LEU A 889 21.70 -20.34 22.09
CA LEU A 889 22.26 -21.55 22.71
C LEU A 889 21.69 -22.82 22.08
N MET A 890 20.39 -22.86 21.77
CA MET A 890 19.77 -23.98 21.03
C MET A 890 20.37 -24.13 19.64
N CYS A 891 20.68 -23.04 18.94
CA CYS A 891 21.37 -23.08 17.64
C CYS A 891 22.76 -23.71 17.78
N PHE A 892 23.56 -23.27 18.74
CA PHE A 892 24.88 -23.87 19.00
C PHE A 892 24.77 -25.35 19.36
N MET A 893 23.82 -25.73 20.21
CA MET A 893 23.59 -27.14 20.52
C MET A 893 23.22 -27.96 19.28
N ALA A 894 22.34 -27.46 18.42
CA ALA A 894 21.98 -28.13 17.16
C ALA A 894 23.22 -28.39 16.29
N ILE A 895 24.12 -27.41 16.20
CA ILE A 895 25.38 -27.50 15.44
C ILE A 895 26.34 -28.51 16.08
N VAL A 896 26.51 -28.51 17.40
CA VAL A 896 27.32 -29.51 18.11
C VAL A 896 26.79 -30.93 17.84
N PHE A 897 25.46 -31.08 17.75
CA PHE A 897 24.81 -32.35 17.42
C PHE A 897 24.67 -32.62 15.90
N PHE A 898 25.41 -31.91 15.03
CA PHE A 898 25.34 -32.06 13.57
C PHE A 898 25.40 -33.51 13.09
N LYS A 899 26.26 -34.35 13.69
CA LYS A 899 26.36 -35.78 13.31
C LYS A 899 25.03 -36.53 13.47
N ARG A 900 24.23 -36.16 14.48
CA ARG A 900 22.94 -36.80 14.79
C ARG A 900 21.79 -36.16 14.01
N ALA A 901 21.75 -34.83 13.92
CA ALA A 901 20.68 -34.08 13.27
C ALA A 901 21.24 -33.02 12.29
N PRO A 902 21.81 -33.45 11.14
CA PRO A 902 22.44 -32.55 10.18
C PRO A 902 21.46 -31.57 9.52
N PHE A 903 20.20 -31.94 9.27
CA PHE A 903 19.23 -31.01 8.67
C PHE A 903 18.86 -29.88 9.64
N ALA A 904 18.57 -30.21 10.90
CA ALA A 904 18.31 -29.21 11.93
C ALA A 904 19.52 -28.30 12.19
N ALA A 905 20.74 -28.86 12.13
CA ALA A 905 21.96 -28.08 12.26
C ALA A 905 22.19 -27.09 11.11
N VAL A 906 21.81 -27.44 9.86
CA VAL A 906 21.84 -26.49 8.74
C VAL A 906 20.88 -25.31 8.97
N ILE A 907 19.67 -25.58 9.47
CA ILE A 907 18.71 -24.53 9.83
C ILE A 907 19.28 -23.63 10.95
N ALA A 908 19.87 -24.22 12.00
CA ALA A 908 20.51 -23.47 13.07
C ALA A 908 21.68 -22.60 12.59
N CYS A 909 22.52 -23.10 11.67
CA CYS A 909 23.57 -22.29 11.06
C CYS A 909 23.00 -21.12 10.25
N ALA A 910 21.90 -21.33 9.51
CA ALA A 910 21.27 -20.28 8.73
C ALA A 910 20.69 -19.14 9.60
N GLU A 911 20.13 -19.49 10.76
CA GLU A 911 19.71 -18.55 11.81
C GLU A 911 20.90 -17.75 12.35
N LEU A 912 22.02 -18.42 12.69
CA LEU A 912 23.23 -17.74 13.17
C LEU A 912 23.91 -16.87 12.11
N ILE A 913 23.88 -17.26 10.83
CA ILE A 913 24.36 -16.42 9.73
C ILE A 913 23.59 -15.11 9.69
N ARG A 914 22.25 -15.18 9.79
CA ARG A 914 21.40 -13.99 9.83
C ARG A 914 21.70 -13.14 11.06
N ALA A 915 21.75 -13.74 12.24
CA ALA A 915 22.13 -13.03 13.47
C ALA A 915 23.51 -12.35 13.35
N THR A 916 24.46 -12.98 12.66
CA THR A 916 25.80 -12.42 12.41
C THR A 916 25.74 -11.22 11.45
N VAL A 917 24.92 -11.28 10.40
CA VAL A 917 24.69 -10.11 9.52
C VAL A 917 24.16 -8.93 10.32
N PHE A 918 23.25 -9.16 11.27
CA PHE A 918 22.73 -8.12 12.15
C PHE A 918 23.78 -7.61 13.16
N LEU A 919 24.61 -8.50 13.73
CA LEU A 919 25.71 -8.10 14.61
C LEU A 919 26.61 -7.05 13.93
N PHE A 920 26.92 -7.20 12.65
CA PHE A 920 27.74 -6.23 11.93
C PHE A 920 26.94 -5.04 11.37
N PHE A 921 25.82 -5.29 10.68
CA PHE A 921 25.18 -4.29 9.82
C PHE A 921 23.85 -3.75 10.34
N ALA A 922 23.31 -4.24 11.46
CA ALA A 922 22.05 -3.72 11.97
C ALA A 922 22.19 -2.27 12.44
N PRO A 923 21.20 -1.40 12.13
CA PRO A 923 21.07 -0.11 12.80
C PRO A 923 20.79 -0.31 14.30
N ALA A 924 21.18 0.64 15.13
CA ALA A 924 20.83 0.63 16.56
C ALA A 924 19.33 0.82 16.73
N SER A 925 18.62 -0.12 17.33
CA SER A 925 17.17 0.00 17.48
C SER A 925 16.60 -1.06 18.42
N VAL A 926 15.43 -0.74 18.98
CA VAL A 926 14.60 -1.62 19.83
C VAL A 926 13.74 -2.61 18.99
N PHE A 927 14.11 -2.92 17.75
CA PHE A 927 13.30 -3.77 16.87
C PHE A 927 13.50 -5.27 17.18
N LEU A 928 12.41 -6.04 17.18
CA LEU A 928 12.39 -7.52 17.23
C LEU A 928 12.85 -8.14 15.90
N TYR A 929 13.99 -7.72 15.36
CA TYR A 929 14.48 -8.10 14.03
C TYR A 929 14.71 -9.61 13.84
N LEU A 930 14.90 -10.34 14.93
CA LEU A 930 15.16 -11.78 14.94
C LEU A 930 13.93 -12.55 15.45
N TYR A 931 12.74 -12.23 14.91
CA TYR A 931 11.51 -12.93 15.28
C TYR A 931 11.51 -14.39 14.80
N GLU A 932 12.13 -14.67 13.65
CA GLU A 932 12.40 -16.03 13.19
C GLU A 932 13.19 -16.85 14.22
N LEU A 933 14.15 -16.23 14.91
CA LEU A 933 14.97 -16.89 15.92
C LEU A 933 14.13 -17.27 17.14
N GLN A 934 13.17 -16.41 17.52
CA GLN A 934 12.17 -16.74 18.54
C GLN A 934 11.26 -17.90 18.13
N LEU A 935 10.92 -18.04 16.85
CA LEU A 935 10.08 -19.14 16.34
C LEU A 935 10.89 -20.42 16.13
N ILE A 936 11.83 -20.42 15.19
CA ILE A 936 12.61 -21.58 14.77
C ILE A 936 13.66 -21.94 15.80
N GLY A 937 14.37 -20.96 16.34
CA GLY A 937 15.37 -21.20 17.40
C GLY A 937 14.74 -21.84 18.64
N PHE A 938 13.50 -21.48 18.96
CA PHE A 938 12.69 -22.21 19.94
C PHE A 938 12.47 -23.65 19.51
N MET A 939 12.00 -23.91 18.29
CA MET A 939 11.59 -25.24 17.83
C MET A 939 12.74 -26.21 17.53
N LEU A 940 13.99 -25.72 17.44
CA LEU A 940 15.17 -26.52 17.09
C LEU A 940 15.32 -27.84 17.88
N PRO A 941 15.17 -27.88 19.22
CA PRO A 941 15.26 -29.14 19.97
C PRO A 941 14.22 -30.17 19.52
N MET A 942 13.00 -29.72 19.20
CA MET A 942 11.96 -30.59 18.66
C MET A 942 12.34 -31.11 17.26
N LEU A 943 12.87 -30.25 16.39
CA LEU A 943 13.33 -30.62 15.05
C LEU A 943 14.48 -31.64 15.10
N ILE A 944 15.45 -31.47 16.01
CA ILE A 944 16.55 -32.41 16.24
C ILE A 944 16.01 -33.79 16.64
N LEU A 945 15.04 -33.83 17.56
CA LEU A 945 14.42 -35.08 18.00
C LEU A 945 13.65 -35.76 16.85
N ILE A 946 12.84 -35.00 16.11
CA ILE A 946 12.11 -35.49 14.94
C ILE A 946 13.09 -36.11 13.94
N GLU A 947 14.14 -35.38 13.55
CA GLU A 947 15.13 -35.85 12.58
C GLU A 947 15.82 -37.14 13.06
N SER A 948 16.28 -37.16 14.31
CA SER A 948 16.93 -38.32 14.92
C SER A 948 16.03 -39.55 14.85
N LYS A 949 14.72 -39.40 15.14
CA LYS A 949 13.77 -40.50 15.10
C LYS A 949 13.46 -40.94 13.67
N VAL A 950 13.28 -40.01 12.72
CA VAL A 950 13.04 -40.34 11.31
C VAL A 950 14.23 -41.11 10.72
N ARG A 951 15.47 -40.72 11.05
CA ARG A 951 16.68 -41.41 10.59
C ARG A 951 16.83 -42.80 11.22
N LYS A 952 16.41 -43.00 12.48
CA LYS A 952 16.35 -44.34 13.10
C LYS A 952 15.33 -45.25 12.43
N TYR A 953 14.14 -44.74 12.07
CA TYR A 953 13.12 -45.51 11.34
C TYR A 953 13.52 -45.83 9.89
N LYS A 954 14.48 -45.13 9.28
CA LYS A 954 15.06 -45.54 7.98
C LYS A 954 15.77 -46.92 8.03
N GLY A 955 15.97 -47.50 9.22
CA GLY A 955 16.40 -48.89 9.41
C GLY A 955 15.26 -49.91 9.51
N VAL A 956 13.98 -49.52 9.60
CA VAL A 956 12.84 -50.42 9.78
C VAL A 956 11.59 -49.91 9.05
N GLY A 957 11.22 -50.59 7.95
CA GLY A 957 9.83 -50.77 7.49
C GLY A 957 9.07 -49.56 6.90
N ASN A 958 8.63 -49.72 5.66
CA ASN A 958 7.65 -48.87 4.97
C ASN A 958 6.33 -48.80 5.75
N ASP A 959 5.80 -47.59 5.96
CA ASP A 959 4.38 -47.25 5.83
C ASP A 959 4.14 -45.73 5.97
N CYS A 960 3.20 -45.23 5.15
CA CYS A 960 2.66 -43.86 5.00
C CYS A 960 3.51 -42.79 4.30
#